data_AF-A0A818FAU5-F1
#
_entry.id   AF-A0A818FAU5-F1
#
_cell.length_a   1.000
_cell.length_b   1.000
_cell.length_c   1.000
_cell.angle_alpha   90.00
_cell.angle_beta   90.00
_cell.angle_gamma   90.00
#
_symmetry.space_group_name_H-M   'P 1'
#
loop_
_entity.id
_entity.type
_entity.pdbx_description
1 polymer ?
#
loop_
_entity_poly.entity_id
_entity_poly.type
_entity_poly.pdbx_seq_one_letter_code
_entity_poly.pdbx_strand_id
1 'polypeptide(L)'
;MSSSNAWHALESDPDLWQTYMEKLGVDVNSLDFIEIYSLDENYSCNDAIYAYIFLYPDSGSLPTSNVSQPVMDDKLWTIKQIDELDSCCCLIALLHAIGNNLDKVILKPNSPLAEFFEKTKTMTADERAVVLLNDKNIHQAHEETAEQGQTEMIDSGRVGYHYIAYIVSKSNRLYELNGSTKRPQAKFIGDLNNESFFSRVTQEMPKDCQSTVRHRQGTKNKQQIPSSTETRAEKNKSYSQIKLSSLGYPLVLLILTLVISYFHFIYIYELFENDKHFSHLSTLERELSFRTEMGLYYSYFKQIAIDSSSFIEGFLSIISDNRTEAPTTINVLERFNLYPEVLLSLIYRIMNSQGMLTEICYRIDRGQTMSPVLSCEGHKEPTYFYVTSVFILNGLLLGILFLFGTYLSKSILGGIITTLAYIFNHDEATRVMWTPPLRESFSFPFHVLQLFVVTYILQQQQILTNTNAIKSLIGYIKKNDESIHVDSPQNLISHRHKIKLVLLLIGSTVLYMLPWQFAQFTLATQLLSLGLLYILNILPFHQFFFILSAQILSLIISAVLMFGNRMLLTSLFSITLFSFYLVCLVDNFFLHSSFSFQSCRWIIIIIRRMILFFVAFILIKFVIINFLFSSADDDAHIWDILRSKLSSTFRTFDTQLYTCAKEFDFIDMETIVKLCRTGLIPFSMIIICRLVYDFIMDIFKKNNNENKQIWNYYHIIQTGAYLLMALLIMRLKLFLVPQLCLLVSLFMNEQLWPRKFITWKKWKLIVFILILLSMSIQGRQNIKAQLKIKGK
;
A
#
# COMPACT_ATOMS: atom_id res chain seq x y z
N MET A 1 -34.72 -33.46 -21.81
CA MET A 1 -34.96 -32.29 -22.68
C MET A 1 -33.90 -31.26 -22.32
N SER A 2 -33.11 -30.81 -23.29
CA SER A 2 -31.95 -29.94 -23.08
C SER A 2 -32.36 -28.60 -22.47
N SER A 3 -31.61 -28.17 -21.46
CA SER A 3 -31.73 -26.93 -20.68
C SER A 3 -31.32 -25.67 -21.47
N SER A 4 -31.87 -25.43 -22.65
CA SER A 4 -31.41 -24.35 -23.55
C SER A 4 -32.22 -23.05 -23.50
N ASN A 5 -33.22 -22.93 -22.61
CA ASN A 5 -34.10 -21.75 -22.52
C ASN A 5 -34.28 -21.22 -21.08
N ALA A 6 -33.37 -21.57 -20.15
CA ALA A 6 -33.44 -21.04 -18.78
C ALA A 6 -32.84 -19.63 -18.75
N TRP A 7 -33.47 -18.71 -18.02
CA TRP A 7 -32.97 -17.34 -17.82
C TRP A 7 -32.24 -17.25 -16.46
N HIS A 8 -31.06 -16.65 -16.43
CA HIS A 8 -30.30 -16.45 -15.18
C HIS A 8 -30.64 -15.12 -14.49
N ALA A 9 -30.58 -15.07 -13.16
CA ALA A 9 -30.88 -13.85 -12.44
C ALA A 9 -29.77 -12.80 -12.57
N LEU A 10 -30.16 -11.55 -12.83
CA LEU A 10 -29.24 -10.42 -12.93
C LEU A 10 -28.94 -9.77 -11.56
N GLU A 11 -27.65 -9.50 -11.33
CA GLU A 11 -27.14 -8.77 -10.18
C GLU A 11 -27.69 -7.33 -10.13
N SER A 12 -27.92 -6.79 -8.93
CA SER A 12 -28.39 -5.42 -8.70
C SER A 12 -27.25 -4.40 -8.81
N ASP A 13 -26.61 -4.34 -9.98
CA ASP A 13 -25.47 -3.46 -10.27
C ASP A 13 -25.83 -2.47 -11.39
N PRO A 14 -25.86 -1.15 -11.12
CA PRO A 14 -26.16 -0.14 -12.14
C PRO A 14 -25.22 -0.16 -13.35
N ASP A 15 -23.93 -0.46 -13.16
CA ASP A 15 -22.95 -0.51 -14.27
C ASP A 15 -23.25 -1.69 -15.20
N LEU A 16 -23.72 -2.81 -14.61
CA LEU A 16 -24.19 -3.98 -15.35
C LEU A 16 -25.46 -3.67 -16.14
N TRP A 17 -26.42 -2.98 -15.52
CA TRP A 17 -27.67 -2.57 -16.18
C TRP A 17 -27.42 -1.56 -17.31
N GLN A 18 -26.47 -0.64 -17.13
CA GLN A 18 -26.06 0.30 -18.16
C GLN A 18 -25.52 -0.44 -19.40
N THR A 19 -24.60 -1.39 -19.17
CA THR A 19 -24.03 -2.23 -20.24
C THR A 19 -25.12 -3.04 -20.94
N TYR A 20 -26.06 -3.60 -20.17
CA TYR A 20 -27.15 -4.41 -20.70
C TYR A 20 -28.11 -3.59 -21.58
N MET A 21 -28.56 -2.42 -21.10
CA MET A 21 -29.47 -1.56 -21.86
C MET A 21 -28.79 -0.97 -23.11
N GLU A 22 -27.49 -0.66 -23.05
CA GLU A 22 -26.74 -0.23 -24.22
C GLU A 22 -26.69 -1.32 -25.31
N LYS A 23 -26.42 -2.58 -24.92
CA LYS A 23 -26.47 -3.74 -25.84
C LYS A 23 -27.85 -3.89 -26.49
N LEU A 24 -28.91 -3.65 -25.73
CA LEU A 24 -30.29 -3.72 -26.21
C LEU A 24 -30.73 -2.50 -27.03
N GLY A 25 -29.87 -1.48 -27.15
CA GLY A 25 -30.04 -0.34 -28.05
C GLY A 25 -30.54 0.95 -27.43
N VAL A 26 -30.51 1.08 -26.10
CA VAL A 26 -30.74 2.36 -25.43
C VAL A 26 -29.55 3.30 -25.70
N ASP A 27 -29.81 4.57 -25.99
CA ASP A 27 -28.77 5.59 -26.08
C ASP A 27 -28.28 5.95 -24.66
N VAL A 28 -26.99 5.74 -24.42
CA VAL A 28 -26.29 6.02 -23.15
C VAL A 28 -26.37 7.49 -22.72
N ASN A 29 -26.68 8.42 -23.63
CA ASN A 29 -26.87 9.83 -23.28
C ASN A 29 -28.29 10.14 -22.80
N SER A 30 -29.25 9.22 -23.02
CA SER A 30 -30.67 9.42 -22.67
C SER A 30 -31.07 8.76 -21.35
N LEU A 31 -30.28 7.81 -20.85
CA LEU A 31 -30.57 7.06 -19.63
C LEU A 31 -29.28 6.71 -18.90
N ASP A 32 -29.30 6.87 -17.58
CA ASP A 32 -28.24 6.47 -16.66
C ASP A 32 -28.86 5.79 -15.43
N PHE A 33 -28.17 4.80 -14.87
CA PHE A 33 -28.62 4.07 -13.67
C PHE A 33 -27.78 4.51 -12.46
N ILE A 34 -28.46 4.90 -11.37
CA ILE A 34 -27.80 5.42 -10.17
C ILE A 34 -28.21 4.58 -8.95
N GLU A 35 -27.23 4.06 -8.23
CA GLU A 35 -27.45 3.37 -6.95
C GLU A 35 -27.88 4.34 -5.85
N ILE A 36 -28.87 3.96 -5.05
CA ILE A 36 -29.38 4.77 -3.95
C ILE A 36 -28.80 4.24 -2.62
N TYR A 37 -27.91 5.04 -2.03
CA TYR A 37 -27.23 4.68 -0.77
C TYR A 37 -28.00 5.05 0.50
N SER A 38 -28.99 5.95 0.42
CA SER A 38 -29.82 6.37 1.56
C SER A 38 -31.25 6.69 1.14
N LEU A 39 -32.21 6.42 2.03
CA LEU A 39 -33.63 6.77 1.90
C LEU A 39 -33.99 8.06 2.67
N ASP A 40 -32.99 8.80 3.18
CA ASP A 40 -33.21 10.06 3.89
C ASP A 40 -33.74 11.14 2.93
N GLU A 41 -34.75 11.91 3.35
CA GLU A 41 -35.40 12.96 2.53
C GLU A 41 -34.44 14.04 1.97
N ASN A 42 -33.24 14.18 2.57
CA ASN A 42 -32.19 15.10 2.13
C ASN A 42 -31.29 14.55 1.00
N TYR A 43 -31.59 13.37 0.44
CA TYR A 43 -30.86 12.81 -0.68
C TYR A 43 -31.17 13.61 -1.97
N SER A 44 -30.35 14.64 -2.21
CA SER A 44 -30.42 15.52 -3.39
C SER A 44 -30.01 14.77 -4.66
N CYS A 45 -30.95 14.09 -5.32
CA CYS A 45 -30.79 13.71 -6.71
C CYS A 45 -31.37 14.84 -7.58
N ASN A 46 -30.52 15.72 -8.12
CA ASN A 46 -30.93 16.93 -8.86
C ASN A 46 -31.31 16.67 -10.34
N ASP A 47 -31.54 15.42 -10.72
CA ASP A 47 -31.80 15.01 -12.10
C ASP A 47 -33.24 14.49 -12.23
N ALA A 48 -33.86 14.63 -13.41
CA ALA A 48 -35.21 14.16 -13.66
C ALA A 48 -35.29 12.62 -13.59
N ILE A 49 -35.73 12.08 -12.46
CA ILE A 49 -35.81 10.62 -12.24
C ILE A 49 -37.01 10.05 -13.01
N TYR A 50 -36.76 9.03 -13.83
CA TYR A 50 -37.78 8.40 -14.67
C TYR A 50 -38.51 7.25 -13.96
N ALA A 51 -37.78 6.48 -13.14
CA ALA A 51 -38.30 5.36 -12.38
C ALA A 51 -37.39 5.03 -11.19
N TYR A 52 -37.93 4.33 -10.19
CA TYR A 52 -37.14 3.65 -9.16
C TYR A 52 -37.28 2.15 -9.31
N ILE A 53 -36.17 1.43 -9.37
CA ILE A 53 -36.16 -0.03 -9.38
C ILE A 53 -35.76 -0.51 -7.99
N PHE A 54 -36.52 -1.45 -7.44
CA PHE A 54 -36.34 -1.93 -6.07
C PHE A 54 -36.29 -3.45 -6.04
N LEU A 55 -35.26 -3.98 -5.36
CA LEU A 55 -35.06 -5.41 -5.11
C LEU A 55 -35.39 -5.72 -3.66
N TYR A 56 -36.27 -6.70 -3.41
CA TYR A 56 -36.65 -7.11 -2.05
C TYR A 56 -36.82 -8.62 -1.92
N PRO A 57 -36.67 -9.21 -0.72
CA PRO A 57 -36.86 -10.64 -0.53
C PRO A 57 -38.32 -11.05 -0.76
N ASP A 58 -38.55 -12.06 -1.61
CA ASP A 58 -39.91 -12.58 -1.87
C ASP A 58 -40.32 -13.50 -0.71
N SER A 59 -41.00 -12.94 0.30
CA SER A 59 -41.39 -13.64 1.53
C SER A 59 -42.48 -14.71 1.34
N GLY A 60 -42.92 -14.98 0.10
CA GLY A 60 -43.89 -16.03 -0.24
C GLY A 60 -45.28 -15.87 0.39
N SER A 61 -45.47 -14.90 1.28
CA SER A 61 -46.66 -14.70 2.09
C SER A 61 -46.85 -13.20 2.34
N LEU A 62 -47.99 -12.67 1.90
CA LEU A 62 -48.73 -11.56 2.51
C LEU A 62 -50.10 -11.42 1.81
N PRO A 63 -51.12 -10.96 2.55
CA PRO A 63 -52.52 -11.18 2.26
C PRO A 63 -52.99 -10.33 1.08
N THR A 64 -53.98 -10.86 0.37
CA THR A 64 -54.95 -10.13 -0.45
C THR A 64 -55.52 -8.98 0.36
N SER A 65 -54.82 -7.85 0.34
CA SER A 65 -55.37 -6.56 0.77
C SER A 65 -56.27 -6.12 -0.36
N ASN A 66 -57.54 -5.87 -0.04
CA ASN A 66 -58.60 -5.49 -0.98
C ASN A 66 -58.09 -4.47 -2.00
N VAL A 67 -57.88 -4.94 -3.23
CA VAL A 67 -57.49 -4.12 -4.35
C VAL A 67 -58.71 -3.28 -4.72
N SER A 68 -58.74 -2.03 -4.27
CA SER A 68 -59.50 -1.01 -4.98
C SER A 68 -58.97 -0.99 -6.41
N GLN A 69 -59.81 -1.38 -7.37
CA GLN A 69 -59.50 -1.29 -8.79
C GLN A 69 -59.02 0.14 -9.13
N PRO A 70 -57.93 0.32 -9.88
CA PRO A 70 -57.54 1.64 -10.32
C PRO A 70 -58.52 2.14 -11.37
N VAL A 71 -58.90 3.41 -11.21
CA VAL A 71 -59.53 4.23 -12.24
C VAL A 71 -58.65 4.19 -13.50
N MET A 72 -59.16 3.62 -14.59
CA MET A 72 -58.47 3.42 -15.88
C MET A 72 -58.33 4.70 -16.70
N ASP A 73 -57.61 5.71 -16.20
CA ASP A 73 -57.34 6.92 -17.00
C ASP A 73 -55.94 6.93 -17.64
N ASP A 74 -54.96 6.24 -17.05
CA ASP A 74 -53.59 6.19 -17.59
C ASP A 74 -53.32 4.91 -18.38
N LYS A 75 -53.00 5.06 -19.67
CA LYS A 75 -52.58 3.95 -20.52
C LYS A 75 -51.11 3.58 -20.24
N LEU A 76 -50.88 2.80 -19.18
CA LEU A 76 -49.56 2.29 -18.80
C LEU A 76 -49.11 1.10 -19.66
N TRP A 77 -47.82 1.03 -19.96
CA TRP A 77 -47.19 -0.12 -20.60
C TRP A 77 -46.72 -1.12 -19.54
N THR A 78 -47.27 -2.34 -19.55
CA THR A 78 -46.97 -3.40 -18.58
C THR A 78 -46.74 -4.74 -19.27
N ILE A 79 -45.97 -5.62 -18.66
CA ILE A 79 -45.66 -6.98 -19.11
C ILE A 79 -45.68 -7.93 -17.91
N LYS A 80 -46.17 -9.16 -18.10
CA LYS A 80 -46.16 -10.20 -17.06
C LYS A 80 -44.91 -11.07 -17.12
N GLN A 81 -44.49 -11.56 -15.96
CA GLN A 81 -43.50 -12.62 -15.81
C GLN A 81 -44.25 -13.95 -15.74
N ILE A 82 -44.32 -14.67 -16.86
CA ILE A 82 -44.83 -16.04 -16.93
C ILE A 82 -43.81 -17.02 -16.36
N ASP A 83 -44.22 -18.25 -16.06
CA ASP A 83 -43.37 -19.25 -15.39
C ASP A 83 -42.11 -19.59 -16.21
N GLU A 84 -42.16 -19.50 -17.54
CA GLU A 84 -41.03 -19.69 -18.45
C GLU A 84 -40.03 -18.52 -18.46
N LEU A 85 -40.40 -17.39 -17.87
CA LEU A 85 -39.54 -16.22 -17.65
C LEU A 85 -39.13 -16.11 -16.16
N ASP A 86 -39.01 -17.25 -15.47
CA ASP A 86 -38.48 -17.26 -14.09
C ASP A 86 -37.07 -16.62 -14.08
N SER A 87 -36.73 -15.91 -13.01
CA SER A 87 -35.50 -15.08 -12.88
C SER A 87 -35.38 -13.83 -13.78
N CYS A 88 -36.32 -13.55 -14.70
CA CYS A 88 -36.32 -12.34 -15.54
C CYS A 88 -36.83 -11.06 -14.87
N CYS A 89 -37.10 -11.07 -13.57
CA CYS A 89 -37.77 -9.96 -12.88
C CYS A 89 -37.01 -8.62 -13.02
N CYS A 90 -35.66 -8.67 -13.08
CA CYS A 90 -34.82 -7.50 -13.33
C CYS A 90 -35.12 -6.86 -14.71
N LEU A 91 -35.07 -7.67 -15.78
CA LEU A 91 -35.38 -7.22 -17.14
C LEU A 91 -36.80 -6.66 -17.23
N ILE A 92 -37.76 -7.32 -16.57
CA ILE A 92 -39.15 -6.87 -16.57
C ILE A 92 -39.30 -5.51 -15.88
N ALA A 93 -38.63 -5.28 -14.74
CA ALA A 93 -38.63 -3.98 -14.09
C ALA A 93 -37.97 -2.89 -14.95
N LEU A 94 -36.90 -3.23 -15.68
CA LEU A 94 -36.25 -2.32 -16.64
C LEU A 94 -37.17 -1.99 -17.83
N LEU A 95 -37.89 -2.97 -18.36
CA LEU A 95 -38.88 -2.77 -19.43
C LEU A 95 -40.07 -1.92 -18.96
N HIS A 96 -40.54 -2.11 -17.73
CA HIS A 96 -41.56 -1.25 -17.12
C HIS A 96 -41.08 0.19 -16.98
N ALA A 97 -39.83 0.40 -16.55
CA ALA A 97 -39.24 1.73 -16.43
C ALA A 97 -39.10 2.45 -17.79
N ILE A 98 -38.56 1.75 -18.79
CA ILE A 98 -38.30 2.31 -20.13
C ILE A 98 -39.59 2.47 -20.93
N GLY A 99 -40.46 1.47 -20.95
CA GLY A 99 -41.70 1.45 -21.75
C GLY A 99 -42.68 2.56 -21.40
N ASN A 100 -42.66 3.04 -20.15
CA ASN A 100 -43.48 4.15 -19.68
C ASN A 100 -42.78 5.53 -19.79
N ASN A 101 -41.53 5.57 -20.26
CA ASN A 101 -40.74 6.79 -20.44
C ASN A 101 -40.11 6.87 -21.85
N LEU A 102 -40.73 6.26 -22.87
CA LEU A 102 -40.26 6.28 -24.26
C LEU A 102 -40.25 7.69 -24.91
N ASP A 103 -40.89 8.67 -24.30
CA ASP A 103 -40.81 10.09 -24.68
C ASP A 103 -39.52 10.77 -24.17
N LYS A 104 -38.80 10.14 -23.23
CA LYS A 104 -37.57 10.64 -22.61
C LYS A 104 -36.36 9.77 -22.92
N VAL A 105 -36.55 8.45 -23.04
CA VAL A 105 -35.51 7.46 -23.35
C VAL A 105 -35.41 7.26 -24.86
N ILE A 106 -34.22 7.42 -25.42
CA ILE A 106 -33.97 7.29 -26.87
C ILE A 106 -33.51 5.86 -27.17
N LEU A 107 -34.24 5.18 -28.07
CA LEU A 107 -33.86 3.87 -28.59
C LEU A 107 -33.26 4.03 -29.99
N LYS A 108 -32.11 3.39 -30.23
CA LYS A 108 -31.47 3.36 -31.55
C LYS A 108 -32.41 2.66 -32.56
N PRO A 109 -32.56 3.18 -33.78
CA PRO A 109 -33.37 2.53 -34.82
C PRO A 109 -32.88 1.10 -35.09
N ASN A 110 -33.80 0.17 -35.34
CA ASN A 110 -33.51 -1.26 -35.61
C ASN A 110 -32.73 -1.96 -34.47
N SER A 111 -32.87 -1.49 -33.24
CA SER A 111 -32.35 -2.19 -32.07
C SER A 111 -33.36 -3.19 -31.49
N PRO A 112 -32.91 -4.20 -30.72
CA PRO A 112 -33.79 -5.18 -30.10
C PRO A 112 -34.96 -4.55 -29.33
N LEU A 113 -34.70 -3.53 -28.50
CA LEU A 113 -35.78 -2.88 -27.76
C LEU A 113 -36.68 -1.99 -28.63
N ALA A 114 -36.14 -1.32 -29.66
CA ALA A 114 -36.97 -0.53 -30.57
C ALA A 114 -37.99 -1.42 -31.30
N GLU A 115 -37.55 -2.57 -31.82
CA GLU A 115 -38.41 -3.55 -32.47
C GLU A 115 -39.41 -4.16 -31.47
N PHE A 116 -38.95 -4.51 -30.27
CA PHE A 116 -39.78 -5.09 -29.22
C PHE A 116 -40.90 -4.13 -28.79
N PHE A 117 -40.61 -2.86 -28.48
CA PHE A 117 -41.62 -1.89 -28.05
C PHE A 117 -42.59 -1.52 -29.17
N GLU A 118 -42.15 -1.44 -30.43
CA GLU A 118 -43.04 -1.18 -31.56
C GLU A 118 -43.99 -2.36 -31.82
N LYS A 119 -43.47 -3.60 -31.79
CA LYS A 119 -44.26 -4.83 -31.94
C LYS A 119 -45.29 -5.00 -30.82
N THR A 120 -44.97 -4.59 -29.60
CA THR A 120 -45.78 -4.82 -28.40
C THR A 120 -46.72 -3.68 -28.00
N LYS A 121 -46.73 -2.59 -28.76
CA LYS A 121 -47.43 -1.33 -28.43
C LYS A 121 -48.92 -1.49 -28.14
N THR A 122 -49.61 -2.34 -28.89
CA THR A 122 -51.07 -2.58 -28.77
C THR A 122 -51.41 -3.91 -28.08
N MET A 123 -50.41 -4.68 -27.68
CA MET A 123 -50.58 -6.01 -27.08
C MET A 123 -50.94 -5.93 -25.59
N THR A 124 -51.60 -6.97 -25.10
CA THR A 124 -51.86 -7.19 -23.66
C THR A 124 -50.59 -7.60 -22.92
N ALA A 125 -50.57 -7.46 -21.59
CA ALA A 125 -49.38 -7.80 -20.79
C ALA A 125 -48.96 -9.28 -20.90
N ASP A 126 -49.91 -10.18 -21.16
CA ASP A 126 -49.66 -11.60 -21.40
C ASP A 126 -49.04 -11.85 -22.79
N GLU A 127 -49.60 -11.24 -23.83
CA GLU A 127 -49.05 -11.33 -25.20
C GLU A 127 -47.62 -10.78 -25.27
N ARG A 128 -47.33 -9.71 -24.53
CA ARG A 128 -45.97 -9.16 -24.42
C ARG A 128 -44.99 -10.14 -23.80
N ALA A 129 -45.42 -10.90 -22.79
CA ALA A 129 -44.60 -11.94 -22.17
C ALA A 129 -44.26 -13.05 -23.16
N VAL A 130 -45.22 -13.47 -23.99
CA VAL A 130 -45.00 -14.45 -25.05
C VAL A 130 -44.04 -13.92 -26.12
N VAL A 131 -44.12 -12.64 -26.47
CA VAL A 131 -43.15 -12.03 -27.41
C VAL A 131 -41.75 -12.02 -26.79
N LEU A 132 -41.61 -11.65 -25.52
CA LEU A 132 -40.31 -11.62 -24.82
C LEU A 132 -39.68 -13.01 -24.71
N LEU A 133 -40.50 -14.03 -24.40
CA LEU A 133 -40.05 -15.42 -24.31
C LEU A 133 -39.46 -15.93 -25.64
N ASN A 134 -39.98 -15.44 -26.77
CA ASN A 134 -39.54 -15.85 -28.11
C ASN A 134 -38.45 -14.92 -28.71
N ASP A 135 -38.02 -13.89 -28.00
CA ASP A 135 -37.01 -12.94 -28.48
C ASP A 135 -35.59 -13.44 -28.18
N LYS A 136 -34.97 -14.07 -29.18
CA LYS A 136 -33.62 -14.63 -29.07
C LYS A 136 -32.55 -13.56 -28.86
N ASN A 137 -32.73 -12.36 -29.40
CA ASN A 137 -31.74 -11.29 -29.29
C ASN A 137 -31.70 -10.74 -27.86
N ILE A 138 -32.88 -10.53 -27.27
CA ILE A 138 -32.99 -10.10 -25.88
C ILE A 138 -32.50 -11.21 -24.94
N HIS A 139 -32.89 -12.46 -25.20
CA HIS A 139 -32.43 -13.60 -24.38
C HIS A 139 -30.90 -13.76 -24.41
N GLN A 140 -30.28 -13.74 -25.59
CA GLN A 140 -28.82 -13.83 -25.69
C GLN A 140 -28.11 -12.68 -24.96
N ALA A 141 -28.59 -11.44 -25.12
CA ALA A 141 -28.00 -10.29 -24.44
C ALA A 141 -28.15 -10.39 -22.92
N HIS A 142 -29.23 -10.97 -22.42
CA HIS A 142 -29.48 -11.21 -21.00
C HIS A 142 -28.45 -12.18 -20.41
N GLU A 143 -28.28 -13.34 -21.05
CA GLU A 143 -27.37 -14.39 -20.60
C GLU A 143 -25.91 -13.92 -20.60
N GLU A 144 -25.47 -13.27 -21.67
CA GLU A 144 -24.13 -12.67 -21.73
C GLU A 144 -23.89 -11.60 -20.65
N THR A 145 -24.95 -10.95 -20.17
CA THR A 145 -24.86 -9.95 -19.11
C THR A 145 -24.83 -10.62 -17.74
N ALA A 146 -25.63 -11.66 -17.52
CA ALA A 146 -25.60 -12.42 -16.28
C ALA A 146 -24.20 -12.99 -15.97
N GLU A 147 -23.46 -13.41 -17.00
CA GLU A 147 -22.07 -13.90 -16.89
C GLU A 147 -21.05 -12.82 -16.45
N GLN A 148 -21.38 -11.53 -16.60
CA GLN A 148 -20.47 -10.41 -16.36
C GLN A 148 -20.60 -9.81 -14.94
N GLY A 149 -21.48 -10.36 -14.10
CA GLY A 149 -21.67 -9.94 -12.72
C GLY A 149 -20.41 -10.05 -11.86
N GLN A 150 -20.38 -9.32 -10.76
CA GLN A 150 -19.29 -9.40 -9.78
C GLN A 150 -19.43 -10.64 -8.89
N THR A 151 -20.62 -11.24 -8.87
CA THR A 151 -20.98 -12.46 -8.15
C THR A 151 -21.10 -13.66 -9.10
N GLU A 152 -20.80 -14.86 -8.60
CA GLU A 152 -20.95 -16.10 -9.38
C GLU A 152 -22.44 -16.36 -9.68
N MET A 153 -22.73 -16.80 -10.92
CA MET A 153 -24.09 -17.17 -11.31
C MET A 153 -24.57 -18.40 -10.54
N ILE A 154 -25.88 -18.46 -10.29
CA ILE A 154 -26.50 -19.59 -9.62
C ILE A 154 -27.00 -20.58 -10.69
N ASP A 155 -26.37 -21.76 -10.76
CA ASP A 155 -26.64 -22.76 -11.80
C ASP A 155 -28.03 -23.41 -11.70
N SER A 156 -28.69 -23.34 -10.53
CA SER A 156 -30.09 -23.78 -10.35
C SER A 156 -30.69 -23.34 -9.00
N GLY A 157 -31.95 -22.90 -9.02
CA GLY A 157 -32.73 -22.60 -7.83
C GLY A 157 -33.57 -21.33 -7.95
N ARG A 158 -34.74 -21.31 -7.29
CA ARG A 158 -35.61 -20.12 -7.25
C ARG A 158 -34.92 -19.01 -6.46
N VAL A 159 -34.71 -17.87 -7.09
CA VAL A 159 -34.09 -16.70 -6.43
C VAL A 159 -35.07 -16.13 -5.40
N GLY A 160 -34.61 -16.00 -4.16
CA GLY A 160 -35.42 -15.51 -3.03
C GLY A 160 -35.69 -14.00 -3.03
N TYR A 161 -35.41 -13.30 -4.13
CA TYR A 161 -35.53 -11.85 -4.27
C TYR A 161 -36.26 -11.48 -5.56
N HIS A 162 -36.98 -10.36 -5.55
CA HIS A 162 -37.82 -9.91 -6.65
C HIS A 162 -37.65 -8.41 -6.94
N TYR A 163 -37.59 -8.06 -8.23
CA TYR A 163 -37.53 -6.67 -8.68
C TYR A 163 -38.92 -6.12 -9.00
N ILE A 164 -39.14 -4.85 -8.64
CA ILE A 164 -40.31 -4.04 -9.04
C ILE A 164 -39.85 -2.67 -9.52
N ALA A 165 -40.72 -1.98 -10.26
CA ALA A 165 -40.48 -0.61 -10.72
C ALA A 165 -41.57 0.34 -10.21
N TYR A 166 -41.18 1.48 -9.67
CA TYR A 166 -42.08 2.61 -9.42
C TYR A 166 -41.94 3.61 -10.55
N ILE A 167 -43.07 4.08 -11.10
CA ILE A 167 -43.11 5.06 -12.20
C ILE A 167 -44.14 6.15 -11.93
N VAL A 168 -43.94 7.31 -12.56
CA VAL A 168 -44.92 8.40 -12.59
C VAL A 168 -45.55 8.47 -13.96
N SER A 169 -46.89 8.41 -14.02
CA SER A 169 -47.63 8.53 -15.27
C SER A 169 -47.61 9.97 -15.79
N LYS A 170 -48.07 10.17 -17.03
CA LYS A 170 -48.20 11.50 -17.64
C LYS A 170 -49.23 12.40 -16.94
N SER A 171 -50.13 11.82 -16.14
CA SER A 171 -51.10 12.57 -15.31
C SER A 171 -50.59 12.81 -13.88
N ASN A 172 -49.28 12.64 -13.63
CA ASN A 172 -48.62 12.89 -12.35
C ASN A 172 -49.08 11.94 -11.21
N ARG A 173 -49.40 10.69 -11.58
CA ARG A 173 -49.81 9.61 -10.67
C ARG A 173 -48.71 8.58 -10.48
N LEU A 174 -48.52 8.13 -9.25
CA LEU A 174 -47.53 7.12 -8.89
C LEU A 174 -48.12 5.71 -8.98
N TYR A 175 -47.39 4.82 -9.67
CA TYR A 175 -47.72 3.41 -9.80
C TYR A 175 -46.55 2.52 -9.41
N GLU A 176 -46.86 1.40 -8.75
CA GLU A 176 -45.97 0.25 -8.60
C GLU A 176 -46.27 -0.74 -9.72
N LEU A 177 -45.27 -1.06 -10.53
CA LEU A 177 -45.34 -2.06 -11.58
C LEU A 177 -44.63 -3.34 -11.15
N ASN A 178 -45.34 -4.45 -11.27
CA ASN A 178 -44.86 -5.76 -10.83
C ASN A 178 -45.15 -6.81 -11.90
N GLY A 179 -44.12 -7.53 -12.34
CA GLY A 179 -44.26 -8.62 -13.33
C GLY A 179 -44.99 -9.85 -12.79
N SER A 180 -45.04 -10.04 -11.47
CA SER A 180 -45.53 -11.27 -10.84
C SER A 180 -46.98 -11.61 -11.23
N THR A 181 -47.25 -12.88 -11.55
CA THR A 181 -48.60 -13.41 -11.75
C THR A 181 -49.48 -13.36 -10.51
N LYS A 182 -48.87 -13.22 -9.32
CA LYS A 182 -49.57 -13.22 -8.02
C LYS A 182 -50.09 -11.85 -7.60
N ARG A 183 -49.75 -10.78 -8.32
CA ARG A 183 -50.12 -9.38 -7.99
C ARG A 183 -50.64 -8.64 -9.23
N PRO A 184 -51.42 -7.55 -9.05
CA PRO A 184 -51.77 -6.66 -10.16
C PRO A 184 -50.50 -6.11 -10.83
N GLN A 185 -50.50 -6.04 -12.17
CA GLN A 185 -49.31 -5.59 -12.92
C GLN A 185 -49.02 -4.10 -12.71
N ALA A 186 -50.06 -3.33 -12.39
CA ALA A 186 -49.97 -1.95 -12.00
C ALA A 186 -50.85 -1.73 -10.78
N LYS A 187 -50.25 -1.24 -9.70
CA LYS A 187 -50.94 -0.83 -8.48
C LYS A 187 -50.83 0.69 -8.36
N PHE A 188 -51.98 1.37 -8.37
CA PHE A 188 -52.04 2.80 -8.09
C PHE A 188 -51.71 3.05 -6.62
N ILE A 189 -50.81 4.01 -6.38
CA ILE A 189 -50.37 4.39 -5.02
C ILE A 189 -51.00 5.72 -4.60
N GLY A 190 -51.04 6.70 -5.51
CA GLY A 190 -51.56 8.04 -5.23
C GLY A 190 -51.10 9.08 -6.24
N ASP A 191 -51.74 10.25 -6.22
CA ASP A 191 -51.30 11.42 -6.98
C ASP A 191 -50.12 12.12 -6.27
N LEU A 192 -49.17 12.66 -7.03
CA LEU A 192 -48.05 13.45 -6.51
C LEU A 192 -48.53 14.90 -6.24
N ASN A 193 -49.28 15.08 -5.15
CA ASN A 193 -49.86 16.36 -4.72
C ASN A 193 -48.79 17.28 -4.08
N ASN A 194 -47.82 17.74 -4.86
CA ASN A 194 -46.63 18.51 -4.45
C ASN A 194 -45.56 17.73 -3.64
N GLU A 195 -45.76 16.43 -3.40
CA GLU A 195 -44.73 15.55 -2.84
C GLU A 195 -43.69 15.19 -3.91
N SER A 196 -42.41 15.04 -3.52
CA SER A 196 -41.39 14.56 -4.45
C SER A 196 -41.58 13.07 -4.73
N PHE A 197 -41.27 12.65 -5.97
CA PHE A 197 -41.34 11.25 -6.38
C PHE A 197 -40.55 10.35 -5.41
N PHE A 198 -39.36 10.78 -4.97
CA PHE A 198 -38.56 10.07 -3.98
C PHE A 198 -39.29 9.90 -2.64
N SER A 199 -39.80 10.99 -2.06
CA SER A 199 -40.45 10.96 -0.74
C SER A 199 -41.62 9.98 -0.75
N ARG A 200 -42.47 10.05 -1.79
CA ARG A 200 -43.62 9.16 -1.86
C ARG A 200 -43.24 7.68 -2.03
N VAL A 201 -42.22 7.37 -2.84
CA VAL A 201 -41.73 5.99 -2.98
C VAL A 201 -41.15 5.45 -1.67
N THR A 202 -40.41 6.26 -0.91
CA THR A 202 -39.85 5.82 0.39
C THR A 202 -40.91 5.49 1.44
N GLN A 203 -42.08 6.14 1.38
CA GLN A 203 -43.20 5.88 2.28
C GLN A 203 -43.88 4.52 2.01
N GLU A 204 -43.90 4.08 0.75
CA GLU A 204 -44.52 2.82 0.34
C GLU A 204 -43.63 1.58 0.55
N MET A 205 -42.32 1.77 0.73
CA MET A 205 -41.40 0.66 0.96
C MET A 205 -41.77 -0.10 2.26
N PRO A 206 -41.74 -1.45 2.26
CA PRO A 206 -42.10 -2.26 3.43
C PRO A 206 -41.33 -1.84 4.70
N LYS A 207 -42.03 -1.72 5.84
CA LYS A 207 -41.47 -1.27 7.13
C LYS A 207 -40.31 -2.13 7.62
N ASP A 208 -40.30 -3.42 7.30
CA ASP A 208 -39.21 -4.34 7.64
C ASP A 208 -37.89 -3.95 6.95
N CYS A 209 -37.96 -3.38 5.73
CA CYS A 209 -36.80 -2.85 4.98
C CYS A 209 -36.35 -1.48 5.50
N GLN A 210 -37.27 -0.64 6.00
CA GLN A 210 -36.92 0.63 6.65
C GLN A 210 -36.08 0.39 7.92
N SER A 211 -36.30 -0.75 8.62
CA SER A 211 -35.52 -1.12 9.81
C SER A 211 -34.11 -1.64 9.50
N THR A 212 -33.89 -2.32 8.37
CA THR A 212 -32.57 -2.83 7.95
C THR A 212 -31.65 -1.69 7.49
N VAL A 213 -32.22 -0.65 6.87
CA VAL A 213 -31.50 0.61 6.57
C VAL A 213 -31.24 1.40 7.86
N ARG A 214 -32.20 1.44 8.81
CA ARG A 214 -31.99 2.05 10.13
C ARG A 214 -31.01 1.29 11.02
N HIS A 215 -30.84 -0.02 10.88
CA HIS A 215 -29.82 -0.79 11.62
C HIS A 215 -28.40 -0.59 11.06
N ARG A 216 -28.26 -0.16 9.79
CA ARG A 216 -27.01 0.45 9.29
C ARG A 216 -26.82 1.89 9.81
N GLN A 217 -27.89 2.63 10.11
CA GLN A 217 -27.82 3.95 10.78
C GLN A 217 -27.68 3.87 12.33
N GLY A 218 -27.99 2.75 12.97
CA GLY A 218 -27.74 2.51 14.40
C GLY A 218 -26.26 2.38 14.76
N THR A 219 -25.39 2.28 13.75
CA THR A 219 -23.93 2.39 13.87
C THR A 219 -23.38 3.73 13.38
N LYS A 220 -24.23 4.68 12.98
CA LYS A 220 -23.86 6.06 12.63
C LYS A 220 -24.95 7.08 13.00
N ASN A 221 -24.84 7.71 14.19
CA ASN A 221 -25.26 9.10 14.49
C ASN A 221 -24.82 9.47 15.92
N LYS A 222 -24.23 10.63 16.21
CA LYS A 222 -24.64 12.04 15.98
C LYS A 222 -23.37 12.91 15.73
N GLN A 223 -23.34 14.03 15.01
CA GLN A 223 -24.39 14.94 14.53
C GLN A 223 -23.80 15.99 13.55
N GLN A 224 -24.64 16.38 12.59
CA GLN A 224 -24.88 17.73 12.03
C GLN A 224 -23.87 18.43 11.08
N ILE A 225 -24.44 18.71 9.90
CA ILE A 225 -24.03 19.58 8.80
C ILE A 225 -24.32 21.05 9.15
N PRO A 226 -23.43 22.02 8.84
CA PRO A 226 -23.84 23.35 8.43
C PRO A 226 -23.90 23.45 6.89
N SER A 227 -25.08 23.86 6.44
CA SER A 227 -25.42 24.66 5.26
C SER A 227 -24.47 24.72 4.05
N SER A 228 -25.10 24.32 2.94
CA SER A 228 -25.16 24.99 1.64
C SER A 228 -23.99 24.87 0.65
N THR A 229 -24.40 24.33 -0.50
CA THR A 229 -23.98 24.64 -1.88
C THR A 229 -22.57 24.25 -2.30
N GLU A 230 -22.48 23.17 -3.07
CA GLU A 230 -21.68 23.15 -4.31
C GLU A 230 -22.21 22.02 -5.23
N THR A 231 -22.93 22.47 -6.27
CA THR A 231 -22.87 21.99 -7.67
C THR A 231 -22.44 20.54 -7.91
N ARG A 232 -23.44 19.71 -8.21
CA ARG A 232 -23.33 18.42 -8.88
C ARG A 232 -23.09 18.65 -10.38
N ALA A 233 -21.82 18.73 -10.76
CA ALA A 233 -21.36 18.48 -12.12
C ALA A 233 -19.99 17.81 -12.02
N GLU A 234 -19.81 16.71 -12.76
CA GLU A 234 -18.59 15.89 -12.92
C GLU A 234 -18.40 14.67 -11.99
N LYS A 235 -19.15 13.61 -12.28
CA LYS A 235 -18.72 12.18 -12.32
C LYS A 235 -19.62 11.54 -13.41
N ASN A 236 -19.20 10.92 -14.50
CA ASN A 236 -17.96 10.25 -14.86
C ASN A 236 -17.62 10.54 -16.33
N LYS A 237 -16.48 11.20 -16.59
CA LYS A 237 -15.71 10.91 -17.80
C LYS A 237 -14.51 10.07 -17.39
N SER A 238 -14.70 8.76 -17.51
CA SER A 238 -13.60 7.83 -17.68
C SER A 238 -12.72 8.37 -18.81
N TYR A 239 -11.52 8.81 -18.44
CA TYR A 239 -10.47 9.04 -19.41
C TYR A 239 -10.11 7.69 -20.00
N SER A 240 -10.03 7.65 -21.32
CA SER A 240 -9.25 6.71 -22.11
C SER A 240 -7.79 6.69 -21.65
N GLN A 241 -7.51 6.09 -20.50
CA GLN A 241 -6.25 5.40 -20.30
C GLN A 241 -6.37 4.09 -21.06
N ILE A 242 -5.42 3.86 -21.95
CA ILE A 242 -5.18 2.60 -22.64
C ILE A 242 -5.43 1.47 -21.63
N LYS A 243 -6.48 0.68 -21.84
CA LYS A 243 -6.66 -0.64 -21.20
C LYS A 243 -5.52 -1.52 -21.69
N LEU A 244 -4.31 -1.28 -21.18
CA LEU A 244 -3.32 -2.34 -21.09
C LEU A 244 -3.88 -3.24 -20.00
N SER A 245 -4.17 -4.49 -20.36
CA SER A 245 -4.79 -5.54 -19.56
C SER A 245 -4.41 -5.49 -18.07
N SER A 246 -5.24 -6.03 -17.18
CA SER A 246 -4.97 -6.11 -15.72
C SER A 246 -3.60 -6.71 -15.35
N LEU A 247 -2.91 -7.36 -16.30
CA LEU A 247 -1.54 -7.85 -16.20
C LEU A 247 -0.46 -6.84 -16.69
N GLY A 248 -0.81 -5.93 -17.58
CA GLY A 248 0.11 -5.01 -18.26
C GLY A 248 0.66 -3.89 -17.38
N TYR A 249 -0.14 -3.25 -16.53
CA TYR A 249 0.37 -2.19 -15.64
C TYR A 249 1.43 -2.68 -14.63
N PRO A 250 1.21 -3.77 -13.86
CA PRO A 250 2.24 -4.28 -12.96
C PRO A 250 3.48 -4.79 -13.73
N LEU A 251 3.30 -5.35 -14.93
CA LEU A 251 4.42 -5.75 -15.78
C LEU A 251 5.26 -4.55 -16.25
N VAL A 252 4.61 -3.47 -16.71
CA VAL A 252 5.30 -2.22 -17.08
C VAL A 252 6.06 -1.66 -15.89
N LEU A 253 5.45 -1.65 -14.71
CA LEU A 253 6.10 -1.17 -13.49
C LEU A 253 7.33 -2.02 -13.12
N LEU A 254 7.23 -3.35 -13.26
CA LEU A 254 8.34 -4.27 -13.04
C LEU A 254 9.48 -4.01 -14.04
N ILE A 255 9.17 -3.87 -15.33
CA ILE A 255 10.16 -3.56 -16.38
C ILE A 255 10.85 -2.24 -16.08
N LEU A 256 10.11 -1.17 -15.79
CA LEU A 256 10.69 0.13 -15.45
C LEU A 256 11.60 0.06 -14.22
N THR A 257 11.19 -0.70 -13.21
CA THR A 257 11.99 -0.92 -11.99
C THR A 257 13.32 -1.61 -12.30
N LEU A 258 13.30 -2.66 -13.11
CA LEU A 258 14.51 -3.38 -13.52
C LEU A 258 15.43 -2.50 -14.37
N VAL A 259 14.86 -1.72 -15.28
CA VAL A 259 15.61 -0.77 -16.13
C VAL A 259 16.29 0.30 -15.27
N ILE A 260 15.57 0.93 -14.34
CA ILE A 260 16.15 1.92 -13.42
C ILE A 260 17.25 1.30 -12.55
N SER A 261 17.03 0.08 -12.06
CA SER A 261 18.01 -0.63 -11.23
C SER A 261 19.29 -0.92 -12.01
N TYR A 262 19.16 -1.35 -13.27
CA TYR A 262 20.29 -1.64 -14.15
C TYR A 262 21.09 -0.37 -14.51
N PHE A 263 20.41 0.72 -14.86
CA PHE A 263 21.09 1.99 -15.13
C PHE A 263 21.80 2.54 -13.90
N HIS A 264 21.22 2.40 -12.71
CA HIS A 264 21.89 2.82 -11.47
C HIS A 264 23.11 1.97 -11.13
N PHE A 265 23.02 0.65 -11.36
CA PHE A 265 24.17 -0.24 -11.25
C PHE A 265 25.33 0.21 -12.15
N ILE A 266 25.06 0.46 -13.44
CA ILE A 266 26.07 0.98 -14.38
C ILE A 266 26.62 2.33 -13.89
N TYR A 267 25.74 3.23 -13.44
CA TYR A 267 26.14 4.54 -12.96
C TYR A 267 27.12 4.46 -11.79
N ILE A 268 26.83 3.64 -10.77
CA ILE A 268 27.73 3.43 -9.63
C ILE A 268 29.05 2.80 -10.11
N TYR A 269 28.99 1.81 -10.99
CA TYR A 269 30.17 1.15 -11.53
C TYR A 269 31.09 2.14 -12.26
N GLU A 270 30.51 3.00 -13.11
CA GLU A 270 31.26 4.03 -13.84
C GLU A 270 31.89 5.06 -12.89
N LEU A 271 31.16 5.49 -11.84
CA LEU A 271 31.72 6.38 -10.82
C LEU A 271 32.88 5.75 -10.04
N PHE A 272 32.74 4.48 -9.67
CA PHE A 272 33.79 3.74 -9.00
C PHE A 272 35.02 3.55 -9.91
N GLU A 273 34.81 3.21 -11.18
CA GLU A 273 35.89 3.05 -12.16
C GLU A 273 36.61 4.38 -12.42
N ASN A 274 35.88 5.49 -12.55
CA ASN A 274 36.46 6.82 -12.71
C ASN A 274 37.30 7.26 -11.48
N ASP A 275 36.86 6.92 -10.27
CA ASP A 275 37.58 7.26 -9.02
C ASP A 275 38.77 6.33 -8.73
N LYS A 276 38.70 5.04 -9.08
CA LYS A 276 39.73 4.06 -8.70
C LYS A 276 40.60 3.58 -9.85
N HIS A 277 40.18 3.76 -11.10
CA HIS A 277 40.78 3.10 -12.27
C HIS A 277 40.97 1.60 -12.01
N PHE A 278 39.93 0.96 -11.48
CA PHE A 278 40.01 -0.38 -10.89
C PHE A 278 40.41 -1.46 -11.91
N SER A 279 40.04 -1.25 -13.18
CA SER A 279 40.49 -2.05 -14.34
C SER A 279 42.00 -2.07 -14.51
N HIS A 280 42.66 -0.94 -14.28
CA HIS A 280 44.10 -0.79 -14.50
C HIS A 280 44.97 -1.32 -13.35
N LEU A 281 44.35 -1.65 -12.21
CA LEU A 281 45.05 -2.19 -11.04
C LEU A 281 45.30 -3.68 -11.17
N SER A 282 46.48 -4.13 -10.72
CA SER A 282 46.73 -5.56 -10.52
C SER A 282 45.90 -6.13 -9.38
N THR A 283 45.75 -7.47 -9.30
CA THR A 283 45.01 -8.13 -8.22
C THR A 283 45.48 -7.66 -6.83
N LEU A 284 46.80 -7.60 -6.59
CA LEU A 284 47.34 -7.13 -5.31
C LEU A 284 46.97 -5.66 -5.03
N GLU A 285 47.07 -4.78 -6.03
CA GLU A 285 46.72 -3.37 -5.87
C GLU A 285 45.22 -3.15 -5.61
N ARG A 286 44.36 -3.96 -6.22
CA ARG A 286 42.92 -3.97 -5.93
C ARG A 286 42.65 -4.35 -4.49
N GLU A 287 43.30 -5.39 -3.99
CA GLU A 287 43.16 -5.80 -2.58
C GLU A 287 43.66 -4.70 -1.63
N LEU A 288 44.77 -4.04 -1.95
CA LEU A 288 45.31 -2.91 -1.18
C LEU A 288 44.43 -1.64 -1.26
N SER A 289 43.59 -1.51 -2.30
CA SER A 289 42.63 -0.41 -2.42
C SER A 289 41.52 -0.49 -1.37
N PHE A 290 41.23 -1.69 -0.86
CA PHE A 290 40.28 -1.90 0.23
C PHE A 290 40.94 -1.56 1.57
N ARG A 291 40.76 -0.31 2.00
CA ARG A 291 41.26 0.17 3.28
C ARG A 291 40.31 -0.16 4.42
N THR A 292 40.84 -0.12 5.64
CA THR A 292 40.08 -0.23 6.90
C THR A 292 39.15 -1.45 6.93
N GLU A 293 37.86 -1.23 7.18
CA GLU A 293 36.83 -2.26 7.33
C GLU A 293 36.53 -2.99 6.02
N MET A 294 36.72 -2.35 4.86
CA MET A 294 36.50 -2.99 3.55
C MET A 294 37.49 -4.13 3.32
N GLY A 295 38.77 -3.90 3.62
CA GLY A 295 39.82 -4.91 3.47
C GLY A 295 39.63 -6.07 4.43
N LEU A 296 39.20 -5.76 5.66
CA LEU A 296 38.88 -6.77 6.66
C LEU A 296 37.76 -7.71 6.17
N TYR A 297 36.63 -7.17 5.73
CA TYR A 297 35.51 -8.00 5.26
C TYR A 297 35.84 -8.78 4.00
N TYR A 298 36.51 -8.15 3.03
CA TYR A 298 36.95 -8.84 1.82
C TYR A 298 37.91 -10.00 2.15
N SER A 299 38.79 -9.86 3.15
CA SER A 299 39.72 -10.92 3.54
C SER A 299 39.01 -12.21 3.97
N TYR A 300 37.88 -12.12 4.69
CA TYR A 300 37.09 -13.29 5.06
C TYR A 300 36.31 -13.86 3.88
N PHE A 301 35.79 -13.01 2.99
CA PHE A 301 35.20 -13.49 1.73
C PHE A 301 36.22 -14.29 0.93
N LYS A 302 37.45 -13.77 0.76
CA LYS A 302 38.55 -14.45 0.06
C LYS A 302 38.93 -15.77 0.73
N GLN A 303 39.04 -15.78 2.05
CA GLN A 303 39.34 -16.97 2.83
C GLN A 303 38.33 -18.10 2.57
N ILE A 304 37.03 -17.79 2.60
CA ILE A 304 35.97 -18.80 2.37
C ILE A 304 35.84 -19.13 0.89
N ALA A 305 35.98 -18.17 -0.02
CA ALA A 305 35.70 -18.36 -1.45
C ALA A 305 36.86 -19.03 -2.21
N ILE A 306 38.11 -18.78 -1.79
CA ILE A 306 39.32 -19.13 -2.54
C ILE A 306 40.29 -19.96 -1.70
N ASP A 307 40.66 -19.47 -0.53
CA ASP A 307 41.81 -20.02 0.19
C ASP A 307 41.51 -21.40 0.81
N SER A 308 40.24 -21.67 1.17
CA SER A 308 39.82 -22.97 1.68
C SER A 308 39.57 -23.99 0.57
N SER A 309 39.78 -25.29 0.85
CA SER A 309 39.54 -26.35 -0.16
C SER A 309 38.05 -26.54 -0.42
N SER A 310 37.21 -26.37 0.62
CA SER A 310 35.75 -26.46 0.54
C SER A 310 35.06 -25.28 1.23
N PHE A 311 33.78 -25.07 0.89
CA PHE A 311 32.95 -24.05 1.55
C PHE A 311 32.79 -24.34 3.06
N ILE A 312 32.57 -25.60 3.44
CA ILE A 312 32.36 -26.00 4.84
C ILE A 312 33.63 -25.75 5.66
N GLU A 313 34.80 -26.11 5.11
CA GLU A 313 36.08 -25.85 5.77
C GLU A 313 36.31 -24.34 5.95
N GLY A 314 36.06 -23.53 4.91
CA GLY A 314 36.16 -22.08 4.99
C GLY A 314 35.22 -21.50 6.04
N PHE A 315 33.97 -21.96 6.07
CA PHE A 315 32.97 -21.54 7.05
C PHE A 315 33.35 -21.91 8.48
N LEU A 316 33.84 -23.13 8.72
CA LEU A 316 34.32 -23.54 10.05
C LEU A 316 35.57 -22.76 10.48
N SER A 317 36.44 -22.40 9.53
CA SER A 317 37.66 -21.63 9.83
C SER A 317 37.36 -20.22 10.36
N ILE A 318 36.26 -19.60 9.95
CA ILE A 318 35.86 -18.27 10.47
C ILE A 318 35.04 -18.34 11.77
N ILE A 319 34.42 -19.49 12.07
CA ILE A 319 33.72 -19.70 13.34
C ILE A 319 34.72 -19.92 14.49
N SER A 320 35.87 -20.51 14.18
CA SER A 320 36.95 -20.79 15.13
C SER A 320 38.24 -20.08 14.71
N ASP A 321 38.19 -18.77 14.53
CA ASP A 321 39.33 -17.98 14.07
C ASP A 321 40.27 -17.65 15.22
N ASN A 322 41.54 -18.04 15.09
CA ASN A 322 42.61 -17.74 16.05
C ASN A 322 43.58 -16.66 15.55
N ARG A 323 43.35 -16.12 14.34
CA ARG A 323 44.28 -15.22 13.65
C ARG A 323 43.99 -13.76 13.97
N THR A 324 42.73 -13.40 14.08
CA THR A 324 42.26 -12.01 14.17
C THR A 324 42.53 -11.42 15.55
N GLU A 325 42.24 -12.17 16.62
CA GLU A 325 42.44 -11.76 18.02
C GLU A 325 43.35 -12.76 18.76
N ALA A 326 44.51 -13.11 18.16
CA ALA A 326 45.46 -14.04 18.80
C ALA A 326 45.95 -13.50 20.16
N PRO A 327 46.01 -14.31 21.24
CA PRO A 327 45.90 -15.78 21.30
C PRO A 327 44.47 -16.34 21.48
N THR A 328 43.45 -15.49 21.52
CA THR A 328 42.06 -15.93 21.71
C THR A 328 41.43 -16.42 20.41
N THR A 329 40.63 -17.48 20.51
CA THR A 329 39.77 -17.94 19.40
C THR A 329 38.44 -17.23 19.47
N ILE A 330 38.03 -16.59 18.38
CA ILE A 330 36.77 -15.87 18.29
C ILE A 330 35.89 -16.42 17.16
N ASN A 331 34.57 -16.32 17.38
CA ASN A 331 33.59 -16.51 16.31
C ASN A 331 33.45 -15.20 15.53
N VAL A 332 34.09 -15.13 14.36
CA VAL A 332 34.14 -13.92 13.53
C VAL A 332 32.77 -13.60 12.94
N LEU A 333 31.96 -14.62 12.66
CA LEU A 333 30.60 -14.44 12.15
C LEU A 333 29.72 -13.69 13.17
N GLU A 334 29.82 -14.07 14.44
CA GLU A 334 29.15 -13.39 15.56
C GLU A 334 29.72 -12.00 15.82
N ARG A 335 31.06 -11.87 15.83
CA ARG A 335 31.75 -10.64 16.19
C ARG A 335 31.57 -9.51 15.17
N PHE A 336 31.57 -9.82 13.87
CA PHE A 336 31.60 -8.83 12.80
C PHE A 336 30.42 -8.89 11.83
N ASN A 337 29.43 -9.75 12.05
CA ASN A 337 28.23 -9.87 11.22
C ASN A 337 28.54 -10.17 9.73
N LEU A 338 29.38 -11.17 9.46
CA LEU A 338 29.86 -11.56 8.12
C LEU A 338 28.85 -12.34 7.26
N TYR A 339 27.55 -12.22 7.51
CA TYR A 339 26.51 -12.91 6.72
C TYR A 339 26.60 -12.62 5.21
N PRO A 340 26.83 -11.37 4.76
CA PRO A 340 26.99 -11.09 3.34
C PRO A 340 28.16 -11.85 2.71
N GLU A 341 29.31 -11.93 3.38
CA GLU A 341 30.51 -12.58 2.86
C GLU A 341 30.35 -14.10 2.79
N VAL A 342 29.71 -14.71 3.79
CA VAL A 342 29.39 -16.14 3.77
C VAL A 342 28.43 -16.47 2.62
N LEU A 343 27.40 -15.65 2.41
CA LEU A 343 26.46 -15.85 1.31
C LEU A 343 27.13 -15.64 -0.06
N LEU A 344 27.90 -14.56 -0.23
CA LEU A 344 28.59 -14.27 -1.48
C LEU A 344 29.65 -15.30 -1.83
N SER A 345 30.39 -15.81 -0.83
CA SER A 345 31.39 -16.87 -1.06
C SER A 345 30.75 -18.19 -1.51
N LEU A 346 29.57 -18.54 -0.95
CA LEU A 346 28.79 -19.69 -1.42
C LEU A 346 28.36 -19.51 -2.88
N ILE A 347 27.77 -18.35 -3.21
CA ILE A 347 27.32 -18.04 -4.57
C ILE A 347 28.51 -18.07 -5.55
N TYR A 348 29.63 -17.45 -5.18
CA TYR A 348 30.85 -17.44 -5.99
C TYR A 348 31.35 -18.85 -6.31
N ARG A 349 31.46 -19.73 -5.29
CA ARG A 349 31.90 -21.12 -5.49
C ARG A 349 30.94 -21.91 -6.38
N ILE A 350 29.63 -21.73 -6.22
CA ILE A 350 28.62 -22.39 -7.06
C ILE A 350 28.77 -21.91 -8.51
N MET A 351 28.80 -20.61 -8.74
CA MET A 351 28.94 -20.05 -10.10
C MET A 351 30.28 -20.42 -10.76
N ASN A 352 31.37 -20.44 -9.99
CA ASN A 352 32.68 -20.84 -10.48
C ASN A 352 32.72 -22.33 -10.85
N SER A 353 32.12 -23.20 -10.02
CA SER A 353 32.06 -24.64 -10.30
C SER A 353 31.17 -24.97 -11.50
N GLN A 354 30.15 -24.15 -11.77
CA GLN A 354 29.30 -24.24 -12.96
C GLN A 354 29.91 -23.57 -14.21
N GLY A 355 31.09 -22.97 -14.11
CA GLY A 355 31.73 -22.28 -15.24
C GLY A 355 30.99 -21.02 -15.71
N MET A 356 30.15 -20.42 -14.87
CA MET A 356 29.36 -19.23 -15.20
C MET A 356 30.17 -17.92 -15.11
N LEU A 357 31.33 -17.94 -14.46
CA LEU A 357 32.18 -16.78 -14.26
C LEU A 357 33.22 -16.67 -15.37
N THR A 358 33.33 -15.48 -15.96
CA THR A 358 34.30 -15.17 -17.00
C THR A 358 35.31 -14.12 -16.52
N GLU A 359 36.51 -14.18 -17.10
CA GLU A 359 37.56 -13.16 -16.96
C GLU A 359 38.28 -12.97 -18.28
N ILE A 360 38.78 -11.76 -18.51
CA ILE A 360 39.66 -11.39 -19.60
C ILE A 360 40.89 -10.76 -18.96
N CYS A 361 42.08 -11.27 -19.29
CA CYS A 361 43.33 -10.79 -18.71
C CYS A 361 44.13 -9.96 -19.70
N TYR A 362 44.52 -8.77 -19.26
CA TYR A 362 45.37 -7.84 -19.98
C TYR A 362 46.75 -7.77 -19.32
N ARG A 363 47.79 -7.58 -20.14
CA ARG A 363 49.12 -7.26 -19.65
C ARG A 363 49.30 -5.75 -19.75
N ILE A 364 49.31 -5.07 -18.61
CA ILE A 364 49.37 -3.61 -18.53
C ILE A 364 50.83 -3.20 -18.36
N ASP A 365 51.34 -2.44 -19.33
CA ASP A 365 52.65 -1.80 -19.26
C ASP A 365 52.57 -0.57 -18.34
N ARG A 366 53.47 -0.49 -17.35
CA ARG A 366 53.49 0.56 -16.31
C ARG A 366 54.62 1.57 -16.53
N GLY A 367 55.17 1.62 -17.75
CA GLY A 367 56.25 2.53 -18.12
C GLY A 367 57.63 1.91 -17.94
N GLN A 368 58.66 2.69 -18.24
CA GLN A 368 60.03 2.18 -18.46
C GLN A 368 60.73 1.60 -17.22
N THR A 369 60.25 1.90 -16.01
CA THR A 369 60.91 1.53 -14.74
C THR A 369 60.22 0.42 -13.96
N MET A 370 59.01 -0.02 -14.36
CA MET A 370 58.23 -1.03 -13.66
C MET A 370 57.90 -2.20 -14.58
N SER A 371 57.97 -3.44 -14.06
CA SER A 371 57.60 -4.63 -14.83
C SER A 371 56.10 -4.60 -15.19
N PRO A 372 55.70 -5.03 -16.40
CA PRO A 372 54.30 -5.14 -16.78
C PRO A 372 53.56 -6.07 -15.83
N VAL A 373 52.33 -5.71 -15.45
CA VAL A 373 51.51 -6.51 -14.53
C VAL A 373 50.33 -7.13 -15.25
N LEU A 374 49.96 -8.35 -14.86
CA LEU A 374 48.75 -9.00 -15.32
C LEU A 374 47.55 -8.44 -14.56
N SER A 375 46.56 -7.94 -15.28
CA SER A 375 45.29 -7.46 -14.76
C SER A 375 44.16 -8.26 -15.41
N CYS A 376 43.46 -9.07 -14.61
CA CYS A 376 42.27 -9.81 -15.06
C CYS A 376 41.00 -9.05 -14.68
N GLU A 377 40.12 -8.85 -15.64
CA GLU A 377 38.83 -8.17 -15.48
C GLU A 377 37.70 -9.18 -15.67
N GLY A 378 36.70 -9.16 -14.80
CA GLY A 378 35.52 -10.00 -14.90
C GLY A 378 35.10 -10.61 -13.56
N HIS A 379 33.97 -11.29 -13.55
CA HIS A 379 33.39 -11.83 -12.31
C HIS A 379 34.11 -13.06 -11.77
N LYS A 380 35.02 -13.65 -12.55
CA LYS A 380 35.92 -14.69 -12.04
C LYS A 380 37.07 -14.11 -11.21
N GLU A 381 37.38 -12.82 -11.38
CA GLU A 381 38.24 -12.11 -10.44
C GLU A 381 37.44 -11.80 -9.14
N PRO A 382 37.89 -12.25 -7.96
CA PRO A 382 37.11 -12.18 -6.73
C PRO A 382 36.80 -10.76 -6.26
N THR A 383 37.73 -9.82 -6.44
CA THR A 383 37.52 -8.41 -6.08
C THR A 383 36.39 -7.79 -6.91
N TYR A 384 36.31 -8.14 -8.20
CA TYR A 384 35.23 -7.69 -9.08
C TYR A 384 33.90 -8.32 -8.69
N PHE A 385 33.86 -9.63 -8.44
CA PHE A 385 32.64 -10.30 -8.00
C PHE A 385 32.06 -9.65 -6.73
N TYR A 386 32.93 -9.41 -5.74
CA TYR A 386 32.52 -8.87 -4.45
C TYR A 386 31.95 -7.45 -4.57
N VAL A 387 32.66 -6.54 -5.24
CA VAL A 387 32.21 -5.14 -5.43
C VAL A 387 30.98 -5.06 -6.35
N THR A 388 30.95 -5.84 -7.43
CA THR A 388 29.80 -5.88 -8.36
C THR A 388 28.53 -6.32 -7.62
N SER A 389 28.62 -7.31 -6.73
CA SER A 389 27.48 -7.79 -5.95
C SER A 389 26.86 -6.68 -5.10
N VAL A 390 27.68 -5.82 -4.50
CA VAL A 390 27.22 -4.64 -3.77
C VAL A 390 26.54 -3.62 -4.68
N PHE A 391 27.12 -3.38 -5.87
CA PHE A 391 26.56 -2.43 -6.84
C PHE A 391 25.22 -2.91 -7.40
N ILE A 392 25.05 -4.21 -7.67
CA ILE A 392 23.77 -4.77 -8.10
C ILE A 392 22.72 -4.53 -7.01
N LEU A 393 23.07 -4.79 -5.75
CA LEU A 393 22.18 -4.60 -4.61
C LEU A 393 21.80 -3.12 -4.41
N ASN A 394 22.72 -2.18 -4.63
CA ASN A 394 22.44 -0.74 -4.61
C ASN A 394 21.75 -0.23 -5.89
N GLY A 395 21.86 -0.95 -7.01
CA GLY A 395 21.01 -0.78 -8.18
C GLY A 395 19.55 -1.06 -7.82
N LEU A 396 19.29 -2.21 -7.18
CA LEU A 396 17.96 -2.60 -6.70
C LEU A 396 17.38 -1.61 -5.68
N LEU A 397 18.20 -1.00 -4.82
CA LEU A 397 17.77 0.07 -3.91
C LEU A 397 17.04 1.20 -4.66
N LEU A 398 17.58 1.68 -5.78
CA LEU A 398 16.94 2.76 -6.55
C LEU A 398 15.65 2.29 -7.24
N GLY A 399 15.61 1.02 -7.68
CA GLY A 399 14.37 0.40 -8.15
C GLY A 399 13.29 0.34 -7.08
N ILE A 400 13.64 -0.05 -5.84
CA ILE A 400 12.71 -0.08 -4.71
C ILE A 400 12.22 1.34 -4.38
N LEU A 401 13.10 2.35 -4.41
CA LEU A 401 12.71 3.76 -4.23
C LEU A 401 11.76 4.25 -5.32
N PHE A 402 11.97 3.83 -6.58
CA PHE A 402 11.05 4.13 -7.69
C PHE A 402 9.66 3.52 -7.46
N LEU A 403 9.60 2.25 -7.07
CA LEU A 403 8.35 1.57 -6.72
C LEU A 403 7.65 2.27 -5.56
N PHE A 404 8.41 2.62 -4.52
CA PHE A 404 7.89 3.28 -3.34
C PHE A 404 7.34 4.68 -3.68
N GLY A 405 8.08 5.52 -4.40
CA GLY A 405 7.61 6.82 -4.85
C GLY A 405 6.40 6.74 -5.79
N THR A 406 6.35 5.73 -6.66
CA THR A 406 5.18 5.48 -7.53
C THR A 406 3.94 5.12 -6.72
N TYR A 407 4.10 4.27 -5.71
CA TYR A 407 3.02 3.86 -4.82
C TYR A 407 2.53 5.02 -3.95
N LEU A 408 3.45 5.78 -3.35
CA LEU A 408 3.15 6.90 -2.46
C LEU A 408 2.39 8.03 -3.18
N SER A 409 2.77 8.29 -4.42
CA SER A 409 2.15 9.32 -5.27
C SER A 409 0.97 8.84 -6.10
N LYS A 410 0.71 7.53 -6.14
CA LYS A 410 -0.25 6.87 -7.04
C LYS A 410 0.00 7.20 -8.52
N SER A 411 1.26 7.44 -8.90
CA SER A 411 1.64 7.89 -10.24
C SER A 411 3.08 7.52 -10.58
N ILE A 412 3.33 7.00 -11.79
CA ILE A 412 4.68 6.71 -12.29
C ILE A 412 5.56 7.98 -12.29
N LEU A 413 4.96 9.15 -12.52
CA LEU A 413 5.67 10.44 -12.48
C LEU A 413 6.29 10.73 -11.10
N GLY A 414 5.63 10.32 -10.01
CA GLY A 414 6.19 10.49 -8.67
C GLY A 414 7.40 9.57 -8.44
N GLY A 415 7.36 8.34 -8.97
CA GLY A 415 8.53 7.45 -8.98
C GLY A 415 9.71 8.06 -9.74
N ILE A 416 9.47 8.61 -10.94
CA ILE A 416 10.51 9.28 -11.74
C ILE A 416 11.12 10.46 -10.98
N ILE A 417 10.31 11.28 -10.30
CA ILE A 417 10.82 12.38 -9.48
C ILE A 417 11.70 11.85 -8.34
N THR A 418 11.28 10.81 -7.61
CA THR A 418 12.10 10.22 -6.54
C THR A 418 13.44 9.70 -7.08
N THR A 419 13.43 8.99 -8.21
CA THR A 419 14.65 8.46 -8.83
C THR A 419 15.60 9.58 -9.23
N LEU A 420 15.11 10.62 -9.91
CA LEU A 420 15.95 11.75 -10.33
C LEU A 420 16.43 12.58 -9.15
N ALA A 421 15.59 12.79 -8.14
CA ALA A 421 15.97 13.46 -6.90
C ALA A 421 17.12 12.74 -6.18
N TYR A 422 17.08 11.40 -6.16
CA TYR A 422 18.16 10.57 -5.61
C TYR A 422 19.45 10.71 -6.43
N ILE A 423 19.39 10.53 -7.76
CA ILE A 423 20.57 10.63 -8.64
C ILE A 423 21.21 12.03 -8.57
N PHE A 424 20.43 13.10 -8.59
CA PHE A 424 20.95 14.47 -8.51
C PHE A 424 21.64 14.79 -7.18
N ASN A 425 21.34 14.03 -6.13
CA ASN A 425 21.93 14.16 -4.79
C ASN A 425 22.69 12.90 -4.38
N HIS A 426 23.21 12.10 -5.34
CA HIS A 426 23.81 10.79 -5.08
C HIS A 426 24.93 10.85 -4.02
N ASP A 427 25.83 11.85 -4.10
CA ASP A 427 26.94 12.05 -3.14
C ASP A 427 26.49 12.25 -1.69
N GLU A 428 25.28 12.78 -1.49
CA GLU A 428 24.70 13.03 -0.17
C GLU A 428 23.77 11.88 0.26
N ALA A 429 23.26 11.11 -0.70
CA ALA A 429 22.29 10.03 -0.50
C ALA A 429 22.95 8.66 -0.29
N THR A 430 24.18 8.47 -0.75
CA THR A 430 24.95 7.23 -0.57
C THR A 430 26.44 7.49 -0.71
N ARG A 431 27.24 6.56 -0.20
CA ARG A 431 28.70 6.55 -0.35
C ARG A 431 29.24 5.26 -0.97
N VAL A 432 28.33 4.43 -1.50
CA VAL A 432 28.64 3.12 -2.06
C VAL A 432 29.71 3.17 -3.15
N MET A 433 29.82 4.28 -3.89
CA MET A 433 30.83 4.44 -4.92
C MET A 433 32.26 4.64 -4.39
N TRP A 434 32.45 5.11 -3.15
CA TRP A 434 33.81 5.26 -2.59
C TRP A 434 34.19 4.11 -1.69
N THR A 435 33.21 3.61 -0.93
CA THR A 435 33.38 2.53 0.04
C THR A 435 32.28 1.50 -0.17
N PRO A 436 32.37 0.62 -1.20
CA PRO A 436 31.29 -0.28 -1.56
C PRO A 436 30.93 -1.28 -0.44
N PRO A 437 31.85 -2.14 0.03
CA PRO A 437 31.50 -3.30 0.86
C PRO A 437 31.36 -2.95 2.34
N LEU A 438 30.68 -1.85 2.64
CA LEU A 438 30.31 -1.50 4.00
C LEU A 438 29.02 -2.19 4.42
N ARG A 439 28.87 -2.40 5.73
CA ARG A 439 27.69 -3.06 6.32
C ARG A 439 26.39 -2.37 5.95
N GLU A 440 26.37 -1.04 6.01
CA GLU A 440 25.21 -0.26 5.59
C GLU A 440 24.88 -0.42 4.10
N SER A 441 25.88 -0.63 3.22
CA SER A 441 25.66 -0.79 1.77
C SER A 441 24.93 -2.10 1.44
N PHE A 442 25.11 -3.13 2.27
CA PHE A 442 24.37 -4.39 2.18
C PHE A 442 22.98 -4.30 2.81
N SER A 443 22.87 -3.58 3.93
CA SER A 443 21.68 -3.54 4.75
C SER A 443 20.61 -2.56 4.23
N PHE A 444 21.01 -1.37 3.75
CA PHE A 444 20.11 -0.27 3.42
C PHE A 444 18.99 -0.55 2.38
N PRO A 445 19.20 -1.32 1.30
CA PRO A 445 18.10 -1.70 0.40
C PRO A 445 16.94 -2.41 1.11
N PHE A 446 17.26 -3.25 2.10
CA PHE A 446 16.26 -3.97 2.89
C PHE A 446 15.53 -3.03 3.86
N HIS A 447 16.18 -1.97 4.34
CA HIS A 447 15.54 -0.90 5.11
C HIS A 447 14.44 -0.21 4.30
N VAL A 448 14.76 0.20 3.06
CA VAL A 448 13.79 0.88 2.19
C VAL A 448 12.64 -0.05 1.82
N LEU A 449 12.93 -1.33 1.56
CA LEU A 449 11.89 -2.34 1.34
C LEU A 449 10.99 -2.50 2.58
N GLN A 450 11.59 -2.56 3.77
CA GLN A 450 10.87 -2.66 5.04
C GLN A 450 9.96 -1.43 5.26
N LEU A 451 10.46 -0.22 5.01
CA LEU A 451 9.67 1.03 5.08
C LEU A 451 8.50 1.01 4.09
N PHE A 452 8.73 0.52 2.88
CA PHE A 452 7.70 0.38 1.86
C PHE A 452 6.58 -0.57 2.31
N VAL A 453 6.95 -1.73 2.86
CA VAL A 453 5.98 -2.73 3.36
C VAL A 453 5.18 -2.20 4.55
N VAL A 454 5.82 -1.51 5.50
CA VAL A 454 5.12 -0.85 6.62
C VAL A 454 4.14 0.19 6.09
N THR A 455 4.55 1.02 5.13
CA THR A 455 3.67 2.03 4.52
C THR A 455 2.49 1.38 3.80
N TYR A 456 2.73 0.27 3.10
CA TYR A 456 1.69 -0.53 2.48
C TYR A 456 0.68 -1.06 3.50
N ILE A 457 1.14 -1.59 4.64
CA ILE A 457 0.27 -2.05 5.74
C ILE A 457 -0.60 -0.90 6.27
N LEU A 458 -0.01 0.29 6.48
CA LEU A 458 -0.73 1.47 6.97
C LEU A 458 -1.81 1.97 6.00
N GLN A 459 -1.61 1.78 4.69
CA GLN A 459 -2.61 2.13 3.67
C GLN A 459 -3.79 1.15 3.61
N GLN A 460 -3.60 -0.11 4.02
CA GLN A 460 -4.63 -1.15 4.00
C GLN A 460 -5.54 -1.07 5.24
N GLN A 461 -6.41 -0.05 5.29
CA GLN A 461 -7.35 0.16 6.40
C GLN A 461 -8.49 -0.89 6.48
N GLN A 462 -8.91 -1.49 5.37
CA GLN A 462 -10.06 -2.42 5.32
C GLN A 462 -9.69 -3.91 5.49
N ILE A 463 -8.45 -4.32 5.20
CA ILE A 463 -8.08 -5.75 5.14
C ILE A 463 -7.82 -6.35 6.55
N LEU A 464 -7.35 -5.55 7.51
CA LEU A 464 -6.89 -6.01 8.83
C LEU A 464 -7.97 -6.01 9.93
N THR A 465 -9.11 -5.36 9.70
CA THR A 465 -10.24 -5.27 10.64
C THR A 465 -11.15 -6.50 10.67
N ASN A 466 -10.92 -7.49 9.80
CA ASN A 466 -11.75 -8.69 9.72
C ASN A 466 -11.42 -9.73 10.81
N THR A 467 -11.17 -9.29 12.05
CA THR A 467 -10.95 -10.14 13.24
C THR A 467 -12.26 -10.72 13.78
N ASN A 468 -13.40 -10.15 13.37
CA ASN A 468 -14.73 -10.68 13.68
C ASN A 468 -15.02 -12.00 12.96
N ALA A 469 -14.38 -12.25 11.81
CA ALA A 469 -14.43 -13.54 11.14
C ALA A 469 -13.80 -14.65 11.99
N ILE A 470 -12.68 -14.39 12.69
CA ILE A 470 -12.02 -15.38 13.56
C ILE A 470 -12.84 -15.62 14.83
N LYS A 471 -13.46 -14.60 15.43
CA LYS A 471 -14.39 -14.79 16.57
C LYS A 471 -15.67 -15.52 16.18
N SER A 472 -16.19 -15.26 14.98
CA SER A 472 -17.32 -16.00 14.39
C SER A 472 -16.93 -17.44 14.11
N LEU A 473 -15.75 -17.68 13.52
CA LEU A 473 -15.23 -19.00 13.19
C LEU A 473 -14.94 -19.83 14.45
N ILE A 474 -14.33 -19.25 15.49
CA ILE A 474 -14.11 -19.93 16.78
C ILE A 474 -15.44 -20.19 17.50
N GLY A 475 -16.41 -19.25 17.42
CA GLY A 475 -17.76 -19.45 17.94
C GLY A 475 -18.55 -20.53 17.19
N TYR A 476 -18.26 -20.74 15.91
CA TYR A 476 -18.89 -21.73 15.03
C TYR A 476 -18.22 -23.11 15.14
N ILE A 477 -16.88 -23.17 15.20
CA ILE A 477 -16.08 -24.38 15.43
C ILE A 477 -16.40 -25.00 16.80
N LYS A 478 -16.66 -24.17 17.82
CA LYS A 478 -17.05 -24.65 19.14
C LYS A 478 -18.49 -25.21 19.19
N LYS A 479 -19.26 -25.07 18.11
CA LYS A 479 -20.68 -25.46 18.05
C LYS A 479 -20.94 -26.68 17.18
N ASN A 480 -20.08 -26.99 16.21
CA ASN A 480 -20.22 -28.16 15.34
C ASN A 480 -18.87 -28.91 15.22
N ASP A 481 -18.66 -29.91 16.09
CA ASP A 481 -17.89 -31.08 15.68
C ASP A 481 -18.76 -31.87 14.67
N GLU A 482 -18.14 -32.35 13.60
CA GLU A 482 -18.73 -33.08 12.46
C GLU A 482 -19.39 -32.23 11.35
N SER A 483 -18.56 -31.51 10.58
CA SER A 483 -18.52 -31.52 9.09
C SER A 483 -17.71 -30.33 8.58
N ILE A 484 -16.58 -30.62 7.95
CA ILE A 484 -15.66 -29.62 7.42
C ILE A 484 -16.26 -29.06 6.12
N HIS A 485 -16.86 -27.87 6.20
CA HIS A 485 -17.13 -27.05 5.02
C HIS A 485 -15.90 -26.21 4.68
N VAL A 486 -15.43 -26.36 3.44
CA VAL A 486 -14.28 -25.68 2.84
C VAL A 486 -14.50 -24.17 2.85
N ASP A 487 -13.52 -23.42 3.39
CA ASP A 487 -13.49 -21.96 3.39
C ASP A 487 -13.75 -21.36 1.99
N SER A 488 -14.54 -20.30 1.93
CA SER A 488 -14.82 -19.58 0.67
C SER A 488 -13.53 -19.00 0.03
N PRO A 489 -13.40 -19.01 -1.31
CA PRO A 489 -12.17 -18.61 -2.02
C PRO A 489 -11.65 -17.21 -1.67
N GLN A 490 -12.56 -16.26 -1.39
CA GLN A 490 -12.22 -14.87 -1.06
C GLN A 490 -11.51 -14.73 0.30
N ASN A 491 -11.91 -15.53 1.30
CA ASN A 491 -11.25 -15.54 2.62
C ASN A 491 -9.84 -16.15 2.54
N LEU A 492 -9.68 -17.18 1.71
CA LEU A 492 -8.39 -17.83 1.41
C LEU A 492 -7.42 -16.88 0.70
N ILE A 493 -7.88 -16.11 -0.29
CA ILE A 493 -7.06 -15.12 -1.02
C ILE A 493 -6.61 -13.98 -0.07
N SER A 494 -7.51 -13.49 0.79
CA SER A 494 -7.19 -12.48 1.80
C SER A 494 -6.17 -12.98 2.84
N HIS A 495 -6.29 -14.23 3.28
CA HIS A 495 -5.32 -14.85 4.21
C HIS A 495 -3.94 -15.06 3.58
N ARG A 496 -3.88 -15.57 2.34
CA ARG A 496 -2.61 -15.75 1.61
C ARG A 496 -1.89 -14.41 1.41
N HIS A 497 -2.64 -13.34 1.11
CA HIS A 497 -2.07 -12.01 0.96
C HIS A 497 -1.48 -11.49 2.28
N LYS A 498 -2.19 -11.66 3.41
CA LYS A 498 -1.70 -11.31 4.74
C LYS A 498 -0.42 -12.08 5.11
N ILE A 499 -0.39 -13.39 4.86
CA ILE A 499 0.80 -14.22 5.13
C ILE A 499 2.00 -13.74 4.31
N LYS A 500 1.82 -13.49 3.01
CA LYS A 500 2.90 -12.95 2.15
C LYS A 500 3.44 -11.62 2.69
N LEU A 501 2.56 -10.73 3.15
CA LEU A 501 2.94 -9.43 3.71
C LEU A 501 3.74 -9.57 5.02
N VAL A 502 3.33 -10.49 5.91
CA VAL A 502 4.07 -10.80 7.15
C VAL A 502 5.45 -11.36 6.81
N LEU A 503 5.52 -12.36 5.93
CA LEU A 503 6.79 -12.97 5.55
C LEU A 503 7.73 -11.96 4.90
N LEU A 504 7.21 -11.04 4.07
CA LEU A 504 8.00 -9.98 3.46
C LEU A 504 8.49 -8.97 4.50
N LEU A 505 7.66 -8.58 5.46
CA LEU A 505 8.05 -7.69 6.55
C LEU A 505 9.13 -8.33 7.45
N ILE A 506 8.97 -9.61 7.80
CA ILE A 506 9.94 -10.35 8.59
C ILE A 506 11.26 -10.49 7.83
N GLY A 507 11.20 -10.98 6.58
CA GLY A 507 12.37 -11.20 5.75
C GLY A 507 13.17 -9.92 5.52
N SER A 508 12.50 -8.82 5.16
CA SER A 508 13.16 -7.51 4.99
C SER A 508 13.77 -6.98 6.30
N THR A 509 13.10 -7.16 7.44
CA THR A 509 13.64 -6.75 8.75
C THR A 509 14.86 -7.57 9.14
N VAL A 510 14.82 -8.89 8.96
CA VAL A 510 15.96 -9.79 9.27
C VAL A 510 17.15 -9.47 8.35
N LEU A 511 16.93 -9.33 7.05
CA LEU A 511 17.99 -8.97 6.09
C LEU A 511 18.55 -7.56 6.31
N TYR A 512 17.77 -6.66 6.91
CA TYR A 512 18.26 -5.36 7.35
C TYR A 512 19.17 -5.49 8.59
N MET A 513 18.77 -6.29 9.57
CA MET A 513 19.46 -6.42 10.86
C MET A 513 20.76 -7.23 10.77
N LEU A 514 20.77 -8.34 10.02
CA LEU A 514 21.91 -9.27 10.02
C LEU A 514 23.24 -8.65 9.58
N PRO A 515 23.32 -7.85 8.49
CA PRO A 515 24.60 -7.31 8.04
C PRO A 515 25.10 -6.16 8.91
N TRP A 516 24.22 -5.47 9.64
CA TRP A 516 24.54 -4.16 10.21
C TRP A 516 24.07 -4.00 11.66
N GLN A 517 25.04 -3.98 12.57
CA GLN A 517 24.83 -3.85 14.02
C GLN A 517 24.04 -2.61 14.45
N PHE A 518 24.11 -1.50 13.69
CA PHE A 518 23.42 -0.26 14.03
C PHE A 518 21.97 -0.19 13.51
N ALA A 519 21.51 -1.20 12.76
CA ALA A 519 20.16 -1.27 12.23
C ALA A 519 19.07 -1.14 13.32
N GLN A 520 19.36 -1.60 14.54
CA GLN A 520 18.45 -1.48 15.68
C GLN A 520 18.08 -0.03 16.03
N PHE A 521 19.00 0.94 15.86
CA PHE A 521 18.70 2.34 16.19
C PHE A 521 17.65 2.93 15.25
N THR A 522 17.71 2.58 13.97
CA THR A 522 16.76 3.11 12.99
C THR A 522 15.40 2.43 13.13
N LEU A 523 15.36 1.12 13.41
CA LEU A 523 14.12 0.42 13.73
C LEU A 523 13.48 0.95 15.01
N ALA A 524 14.28 1.33 16.02
CA ALA A 524 13.77 2.00 17.23
C ALA A 524 13.08 3.32 16.88
N THR A 525 13.66 4.16 16.00
CA THR A 525 12.99 5.40 15.57
C THR A 525 11.69 5.15 14.82
N GLN A 526 11.63 4.10 14.00
CA GLN A 526 10.42 3.70 13.30
C GLN A 526 9.34 3.23 14.26
N LEU A 527 9.70 2.39 15.22
CA LEU A 527 8.80 1.90 16.23
C LEU A 527 8.27 3.03 17.12
N LEU A 528 9.12 3.98 17.52
CA LEU A 528 8.70 5.18 18.24
C LEU A 528 7.74 6.03 17.40
N SER A 529 7.98 6.16 16.08
CA SER A 529 7.10 6.91 15.18
C SER A 529 5.71 6.27 15.06
N LEU A 530 5.64 4.94 14.88
CA LEU A 530 4.38 4.19 14.86
C LEU A 530 3.69 4.19 16.24
N GLY A 531 4.46 4.03 17.30
CA GLY A 531 4.00 4.07 18.69
C GLY A 531 3.41 5.42 19.07
N LEU A 532 3.99 6.53 18.59
CA LEU A 532 3.43 7.87 18.77
C LEU A 532 2.05 7.98 18.10
N LEU A 533 1.89 7.48 16.87
CA LEU A 533 0.58 7.46 16.20
C LEU A 533 -0.45 6.59 16.94
N TYR A 534 -0.01 5.48 17.54
CA TYR A 534 -0.87 4.62 18.36
C TYR A 534 -1.29 5.31 19.66
N ILE A 535 -0.35 5.94 20.36
CA ILE A 535 -0.61 6.71 21.58
C ILE A 535 -1.62 7.83 21.29
N LEU A 536 -1.44 8.58 20.20
CA LEU A 536 -2.35 9.65 19.74
C LEU A 536 -3.72 9.13 19.26
N ASN A 537 -3.95 7.82 19.30
CA ASN A 537 -5.19 7.17 18.86
C ASN A 537 -5.51 7.42 17.37
N ILE A 538 -4.48 7.58 16.54
CA ILE A 538 -4.57 7.72 15.08
C ILE A 538 -4.39 6.37 14.40
N LEU A 539 -3.44 5.56 14.88
CA LEU A 539 -3.16 4.22 14.37
C LEU A 539 -4.06 3.18 15.09
N PRO A 540 -4.86 2.36 14.37
CA PRO A 540 -5.71 1.36 15.01
C PRO A 540 -4.91 0.18 15.59
N PHE A 541 -5.45 -0.41 16.66
CA PHE A 541 -4.85 -1.55 17.37
C PHE A 541 -4.44 -2.69 16.44
N HIS A 542 -5.33 -3.13 15.52
CA HIS A 542 -5.07 -4.29 14.67
C HIS A 542 -3.85 -4.09 13.76
N GLN A 543 -3.67 -2.91 13.18
CA GLN A 543 -2.52 -2.61 12.33
C GLN A 543 -1.23 -2.52 13.14
N PHE A 544 -1.26 -1.83 14.28
CA PHE A 544 -0.08 -1.68 15.12
C PHE A 544 0.36 -3.02 15.73
N PHE A 545 -0.58 -3.78 16.30
CA PHE A 545 -0.32 -5.09 16.86
C PHE A 545 0.27 -6.06 15.82
N PHE A 546 -0.27 -6.04 14.59
CA PHE A 546 0.26 -6.84 13.49
C PHE A 546 1.71 -6.51 13.15
N ILE A 547 2.06 -5.22 13.07
CA ILE A 547 3.44 -4.77 12.84
C ILE A 547 4.34 -5.20 14.01
N LEU A 548 3.90 -5.00 15.27
CA LEU A 548 4.64 -5.38 16.46
C LEU A 548 4.95 -6.89 16.49
N SER A 549 3.94 -7.74 16.23
CA SER A 549 4.13 -9.20 16.21
C SER A 549 5.15 -9.64 15.16
N ALA A 550 5.10 -9.05 13.95
CA ALA A 550 6.08 -9.34 12.90
C ALA A 550 7.49 -8.90 13.31
N GLN A 551 7.63 -7.73 13.95
CA GLN A 551 8.91 -7.22 14.44
C GLN A 551 9.47 -8.05 15.60
N ILE A 552 8.63 -8.55 16.53
CA ILE A 552 9.06 -9.47 17.60
C ILE A 552 9.60 -10.78 17.01
N LEU A 553 8.89 -11.35 16.04
CA LEU A 553 9.36 -12.57 15.39
C LEU A 553 10.68 -12.32 14.63
N SER A 554 10.81 -11.16 13.98
CA SER A 554 12.06 -10.75 13.33
C SER A 554 13.22 -10.60 14.32
N LEU A 555 12.96 -10.04 15.50
CA LEU A 555 13.94 -9.91 16.58
C LEU A 555 14.39 -11.29 17.08
N ILE A 556 13.45 -12.22 17.32
CA ILE A 556 13.77 -13.59 17.77
C ILE A 556 14.62 -14.31 16.72
N ILE A 557 14.22 -14.27 15.44
CA ILE A 557 14.98 -14.90 14.36
C ILE A 557 16.38 -14.29 14.26
N SER A 558 16.49 -12.96 14.30
CA SER A 558 17.78 -12.27 14.22
C SER A 558 18.66 -12.58 15.42
N ALA A 559 18.09 -12.66 16.64
CA ALA A 559 18.82 -13.03 17.85
C ALA A 559 19.34 -14.47 17.79
N VAL A 560 18.54 -15.42 17.28
CA VAL A 560 18.97 -16.81 17.09
C VAL A 560 20.10 -16.90 16.07
N LEU A 561 19.96 -16.22 14.93
CA LEU A 561 20.99 -16.22 13.90
C LEU A 561 22.28 -15.60 14.43
N MET A 562 22.20 -14.47 15.13
CA MET A 562 23.36 -13.79 15.74
C MET A 562 23.79 -14.35 17.10
N PHE A 563 23.56 -15.65 17.35
CA PHE A 563 24.07 -16.37 18.53
C PHE A 563 23.71 -15.74 19.89
N GLY A 564 22.53 -15.12 19.99
CA GLY A 564 22.10 -14.45 21.22
C GLY A 564 22.81 -13.13 21.49
N ASN A 565 23.19 -12.41 20.42
CA ASN A 565 23.87 -11.12 20.50
C ASN A 565 23.25 -10.21 21.58
N ARG A 566 24.06 -9.90 22.59
CA ARG A 566 23.63 -9.15 23.78
C ARG A 566 23.21 -7.75 23.42
N MET A 567 23.99 -7.07 22.58
CA MET A 567 23.73 -5.71 22.11
C MET A 567 22.35 -5.60 21.46
N LEU A 568 21.94 -6.62 20.69
CA LEU A 568 20.61 -6.64 20.10
C LEU A 568 19.51 -6.77 21.16
N LEU A 569 19.65 -7.72 22.09
CA LEU A 569 18.62 -8.05 23.07
C LEU A 569 18.43 -6.95 24.14
N THR A 570 19.50 -6.24 24.50
CA THR A 570 19.47 -5.10 25.43
C THR A 570 19.19 -3.76 24.76
N SER A 571 19.11 -3.73 23.43
CA SER A 571 18.95 -2.50 22.66
C SER A 571 17.68 -1.72 22.99
N LEU A 572 17.73 -0.41 22.69
CA LEU A 572 16.55 0.46 22.74
C LEU A 572 15.40 -0.09 21.88
N PHE A 573 15.69 -0.74 20.75
CA PHE A 573 14.69 -1.36 19.89
C PHE A 573 13.94 -2.48 20.61
N SER A 574 14.66 -3.45 21.18
CA SER A 574 14.06 -4.58 21.90
C SER A 574 13.21 -4.10 23.08
N ILE A 575 13.74 -3.18 23.89
CA ILE A 575 13.02 -2.62 25.05
C ILE A 575 11.75 -1.89 24.60
N THR A 576 11.84 -1.00 23.61
CA THR A 576 10.66 -0.27 23.11
C THR A 576 9.63 -1.20 22.48
N LEU A 577 10.07 -2.26 21.79
CA LEU A 577 9.21 -3.24 21.11
C LEU A 577 8.34 -4.00 22.10
N PHE A 578 8.96 -4.61 23.11
CA PHE A 578 8.21 -5.30 24.16
C PHE A 578 7.34 -4.34 24.97
N SER A 579 7.77 -3.09 25.16
CA SER A 579 6.98 -2.06 25.85
C SER A 579 5.69 -1.73 25.12
N PHE A 580 5.75 -1.46 23.82
CA PHE A 580 4.55 -1.22 23.02
C PHE A 580 3.66 -2.46 22.91
N TYR A 581 4.25 -3.65 22.85
CA TYR A 581 3.47 -4.90 22.86
C TYR A 581 2.68 -5.05 24.17
N LEU A 582 3.31 -4.80 25.32
CA LEU A 582 2.63 -4.81 26.62
C LEU A 582 1.53 -3.74 26.70
N VAL A 583 1.81 -2.52 26.21
CA VAL A 583 0.79 -1.46 26.11
C VAL A 583 -0.41 -1.94 25.29
N CYS A 584 -0.21 -2.57 24.14
CA CYS A 584 -1.29 -3.13 23.33
C CYS A 584 -2.11 -4.20 24.07
N LEU A 585 -1.46 -5.14 24.76
CA LEU A 585 -2.15 -6.18 25.53
C LEU A 585 -3.01 -5.59 26.64
N VAL A 586 -2.45 -4.67 27.41
CA VAL A 586 -3.15 -3.97 28.50
C VAL A 586 -4.30 -3.13 27.95
N ASP A 587 -4.09 -2.44 26.83
CA ASP A 587 -5.12 -1.60 26.21
C ASP A 587 -6.32 -2.42 25.72
N ASN A 588 -6.08 -3.61 25.16
CA ASN A 588 -7.12 -4.55 24.77
C ASN A 588 -7.94 -5.06 25.97
N PHE A 589 -7.32 -5.21 27.14
CA PHE A 589 -7.99 -5.61 28.37
C PHE A 589 -8.91 -4.50 28.93
N PHE A 590 -8.39 -3.26 29.01
CA PHE A 590 -9.14 -2.11 29.56
C PHE A 590 -10.20 -1.52 28.61
N LEU A 591 -10.21 -1.93 27.34
CA LEU A 591 -11.29 -1.58 26.39
C LEU A 591 -12.68 -2.05 26.88
N HIS A 592 -12.74 -3.08 27.74
CA HIS A 592 -13.98 -3.64 28.26
C HIS A 592 -14.49 -2.98 29.57
N SER A 593 -13.67 -2.19 30.25
CA SER A 593 -14.05 -1.48 31.49
C SER A 593 -14.65 -0.10 31.16
N SER A 594 -15.98 0.01 31.24
CA SER A 594 -16.70 1.27 31.03
C SER A 594 -16.53 2.23 32.21
N PHE A 595 -15.56 3.16 32.13
CA PHE A 595 -15.56 4.37 32.95
C PHE A 595 -16.22 5.54 32.21
N SER A 596 -17.20 6.15 32.85
CA SER A 596 -18.18 7.10 32.31
C SER A 596 -17.73 8.56 32.46
N PHE A 597 -16.84 9.05 31.58
CA PHE A 597 -16.60 10.49 31.42
C PHE A 597 -16.53 10.86 29.93
N GLN A 598 -17.57 11.57 29.45
CA GLN A 598 -17.90 11.70 28.02
C GLN A 598 -17.08 12.77 27.27
N SER A 599 -16.59 13.82 27.94
CA SER A 599 -16.03 15.00 27.23
C SER A 599 -14.51 14.96 26.99
N CYS A 600 -13.74 14.23 27.81
CA CYS A 600 -12.26 14.16 27.74
C CYS A 600 -11.70 12.75 27.47
N ARG A 601 -12.55 11.80 27.02
CA ARG A 601 -12.19 10.37 26.87
C ARG A 601 -10.91 10.15 26.03
N TRP A 602 -10.69 10.92 24.97
CA TRP A 602 -9.52 10.77 24.10
C TRP A 602 -8.22 11.25 24.75
N ILE A 603 -8.23 12.37 25.49
CA ILE A 603 -7.06 12.87 26.26
C ILE A 603 -6.70 11.86 27.34
N ILE A 604 -7.69 11.32 28.03
CA ILE A 604 -7.49 10.29 29.05
C ILE A 604 -6.88 9.03 28.43
N ILE A 605 -7.32 8.62 27.22
CA ILE A 605 -6.71 7.49 26.50
C ILE A 605 -5.25 7.77 26.17
N ILE A 606 -4.92 8.96 25.65
CA ILE A 606 -3.54 9.36 25.34
C ILE A 606 -2.67 9.34 26.61
N ILE A 607 -3.11 10.01 27.68
CA ILE A 607 -2.38 10.07 28.95
C ILE A 607 -2.17 8.67 29.53
N ARG A 608 -3.21 7.83 29.53
CA ARG A 608 -3.10 6.44 29.99
C ARG A 608 -2.10 5.65 29.15
N ARG A 609 -2.17 5.72 27.81
CA ARG A 609 -1.21 5.02 26.92
C ARG A 609 0.22 5.52 27.13
N MET A 610 0.42 6.82 27.30
CA MET A 610 1.72 7.42 27.62
C MET A 610 2.29 6.89 28.95
N ILE A 611 1.49 6.92 30.02
CA ILE A 611 1.91 6.43 31.35
C ILE A 611 2.23 4.93 31.28
N LEU A 612 1.34 4.14 30.65
CA LEU A 612 1.55 2.71 30.48
C LEU A 612 2.84 2.41 29.70
N PHE A 613 3.15 3.18 28.65
CA PHE A 613 4.38 3.02 27.89
C PHE A 613 5.62 3.27 28.76
N PHE A 614 5.68 4.38 29.50
CA PHE A 614 6.85 4.67 30.34
C PHE A 614 7.03 3.66 31.47
N VAL A 615 5.94 3.23 32.11
CA VAL A 615 5.99 2.19 33.15
C VAL A 615 6.46 0.86 32.55
N ALA A 616 5.89 0.44 31.40
CA ALA A 616 6.32 -0.76 30.69
C ALA A 616 7.81 -0.69 30.29
N PHE A 617 8.25 0.46 29.79
CA PHE A 617 9.64 0.70 29.39
C PHE A 617 10.62 0.53 30.55
N ILE A 618 10.33 1.13 31.71
CA ILE A 618 11.19 1.01 32.90
C ILE A 618 11.20 -0.43 33.41
N LEU A 619 10.03 -1.08 33.49
CA LEU A 619 9.91 -2.46 33.96
C LEU A 619 10.65 -3.44 33.04
N ILE A 620 10.43 -3.34 31.73
CA ILE A 620 11.08 -4.22 30.76
C ILE A 620 12.58 -3.96 30.72
N LYS A 621 13.02 -2.70 30.77
CA LYS A 621 14.44 -2.37 30.89
C LYS A 621 15.05 -3.00 32.15
N PHE A 622 14.39 -2.88 33.29
CA PHE A 622 14.85 -3.49 34.55
C PHE A 622 14.89 -5.02 34.46
N VAL A 623 13.88 -5.65 33.87
CA VAL A 623 13.83 -7.12 33.69
C VAL A 623 14.92 -7.59 32.74
N ILE A 624 15.08 -6.98 31.57
CA ILE A 624 16.10 -7.37 30.58
C ILE A 624 17.50 -7.20 31.16
N ILE A 625 17.77 -6.09 31.85
CA ILE A 625 19.08 -5.87 32.48
C ILE A 625 19.31 -6.90 33.60
N ASN A 626 18.41 -6.99 34.58
CA ASN A 626 18.69 -7.80 35.77
C ASN A 626 18.55 -9.31 35.57
N PHE A 627 17.66 -9.76 34.68
CA PHE A 627 17.37 -11.19 34.50
C PHE A 627 18.21 -11.82 33.39
N LEU A 628 18.55 -11.06 32.34
CA LEU A 628 19.26 -11.60 31.17
C LEU A 628 20.76 -11.25 31.16
N PHE A 629 21.20 -10.08 31.66
CA PHE A 629 22.60 -9.66 31.54
C PHE A 629 23.10 -8.83 32.73
N SER A 630 23.92 -9.42 33.61
CA SER A 630 24.47 -8.78 34.84
C SER A 630 25.26 -7.47 34.67
N SER A 631 25.50 -6.97 33.46
CA SER A 631 26.16 -5.68 33.20
C SER A 631 25.62 -5.06 31.91
N ALA A 632 25.36 -3.74 31.94
CA ALA A 632 24.77 -2.97 30.84
C ALA A 632 25.80 -2.12 30.06
N ASP A 633 27.04 -2.59 29.97
CA ASP A 633 28.18 -1.74 29.55
C ASP A 633 28.30 -1.55 28.02
N ASP A 634 27.70 -2.42 27.19
CA ASP A 634 27.97 -2.40 25.73
C ASP A 634 27.40 -1.18 24.98
N ASP A 635 26.28 -0.61 25.42
CA ASP A 635 25.63 0.58 24.81
C ASP A 635 26.03 1.91 25.49
N ALA A 636 26.81 1.86 26.56
CA ALA A 636 27.24 3.05 27.32
C ALA A 636 28.01 4.03 26.42
N HIS A 637 28.83 3.51 25.49
CA HIS A 637 29.63 4.31 24.57
C HIS A 637 28.80 5.24 23.67
N ILE A 638 27.61 4.83 23.20
CA ILE A 638 26.78 5.67 22.32
C ILE A 638 26.15 6.82 23.10
N TRP A 639 25.67 6.55 24.33
CA TRP A 639 25.17 7.60 25.21
C TRP A 639 26.27 8.55 25.65
N ASP A 640 27.47 8.04 25.89
CA ASP A 640 28.66 8.84 26.20
C ASP A 640 29.07 9.72 25.02
N ILE A 641 29.00 9.21 23.78
CA ILE A 641 29.22 10.00 22.56
C ILE A 641 28.18 11.12 22.45
N LEU A 642 26.88 10.81 22.59
CA LEU A 642 25.82 11.83 22.55
C LEU A 642 25.96 12.86 23.69
N ARG A 643 26.31 12.40 24.89
CA ARG A 643 26.56 13.26 26.05
C ARG A 643 27.75 14.18 25.83
N SER A 644 28.86 13.67 25.29
CA SER A 644 30.05 14.47 24.96
C SER A 644 29.78 15.50 23.85
N LYS A 645 28.85 15.21 22.94
CA LYS A 645 28.43 16.13 21.88
C LYS A 645 27.53 17.26 22.38
N LEU A 646 26.60 16.95 23.30
CA LEU A 646 25.64 17.92 23.83
C LEU A 646 26.17 18.67 25.07
N SER A 647 27.17 18.12 25.75
CA SER A 647 27.82 18.73 26.91
C SER A 647 29.31 18.88 26.67
N SER A 648 29.80 20.12 26.73
CA SER A 648 31.23 20.44 26.57
C SER A 648 32.13 19.84 27.65
N THR A 649 31.55 19.40 28.77
CA THR A 649 32.27 19.03 30.00
C THR A 649 32.56 17.54 30.11
N PHE A 650 31.86 16.67 29.35
CA PHE A 650 32.04 15.22 29.42
C PHE A 650 32.93 14.73 28.27
N ARG A 651 34.08 14.13 28.59
CA ARG A 651 35.01 13.55 27.60
C ARG A 651 35.66 12.30 28.16
N THR A 652 35.57 11.19 27.44
CA THR A 652 36.32 9.94 27.63
C THR A 652 37.22 9.69 26.41
N PHE A 653 38.18 8.76 26.51
CA PHE A 653 39.05 8.38 25.40
C PHE A 653 38.24 7.98 24.15
N ASP A 654 37.23 7.12 24.31
CA ASP A 654 36.38 6.68 23.21
C ASP A 654 35.62 7.84 22.56
N THR A 655 35.03 8.73 23.37
CA THR A 655 34.30 9.89 22.83
C THR A 655 35.21 10.83 22.05
N GLN A 656 36.47 10.98 22.47
CA GLN A 656 37.46 11.79 21.74
C GLN A 656 37.89 11.11 20.45
N LEU A 657 38.07 9.79 20.45
CA LEU A 657 38.37 9.02 19.24
C LEU A 657 37.27 9.18 18.18
N TYR A 658 36.00 9.06 18.59
CA TYR A 658 34.85 9.20 17.67
C TYR A 658 34.64 10.65 17.21
N THR A 659 34.79 11.65 18.09
CA THR A 659 34.59 13.07 17.74
C THR A 659 35.72 13.66 16.88
N CYS A 660 36.86 12.98 16.74
CA CYS A 660 37.91 13.35 15.79
C CYS A 660 37.58 12.98 14.33
N ALA A 661 36.64 12.06 14.12
CA ALA A 661 36.28 11.57 12.79
C ALA A 661 35.10 12.38 12.22
N LYS A 662 35.28 12.98 11.03
CA LYS A 662 34.30 13.87 10.37
C LYS A 662 32.93 13.19 10.17
N GLU A 663 32.90 11.87 10.09
CA GLU A 663 31.70 11.06 9.93
C GLU A 663 30.75 11.17 11.13
N PHE A 664 31.29 11.40 12.32
CA PHE A 664 30.53 11.53 13.55
C PHE A 664 30.18 12.96 13.89
N ASP A 665 30.58 13.96 13.11
CA ASP A 665 30.29 15.38 13.37
C ASP A 665 28.81 15.75 13.19
N PHE A 666 28.45 16.96 13.62
CA PHE A 666 27.17 17.56 13.27
C PHE A 666 27.06 17.79 11.75
N ILE A 667 25.85 17.86 11.21
CA ILE A 667 25.65 18.08 9.78
C ILE A 667 26.39 19.33 9.29
N ASP A 668 27.18 19.18 8.22
CA ASP A 668 27.92 20.28 7.62
C ASP A 668 26.95 21.23 6.89
N MET A 669 27.14 22.54 7.06
CA MET A 669 26.36 23.55 6.36
C MET A 669 26.50 23.42 4.84
N GLU A 670 27.64 22.92 4.34
CA GLU A 670 27.82 22.63 2.92
C GLU A 670 26.80 21.61 2.41
N THR A 671 26.49 20.57 3.21
CA THR A 671 25.49 19.55 2.87
C THR A 671 24.12 20.20 2.70
N ILE A 672 23.70 21.04 3.66
CA ILE A 672 22.40 21.73 3.62
C ILE A 672 22.33 22.65 2.38
N VAL A 673 23.40 23.41 2.10
CA VAL A 673 23.46 24.29 0.93
C VAL A 673 23.34 23.51 -0.37
N LYS A 674 24.04 22.37 -0.51
CA LYS A 674 23.94 21.51 -1.70
C LYS A 674 22.51 21.00 -1.92
N LEU A 675 21.87 20.49 -0.86
CA LEU A 675 20.49 19.98 -0.92
C LEU A 675 19.45 21.09 -1.15
N CYS A 676 19.73 22.33 -0.73
CA CYS A 676 18.92 23.49 -1.06
C CYS A 676 19.09 23.93 -2.52
N ARG A 677 20.32 23.94 -3.04
CA ARG A 677 20.61 24.31 -4.44
C ARG A 677 20.00 23.35 -5.45
N THR A 678 19.92 22.05 -5.13
CA THR A 678 19.21 21.07 -5.96
C THR A 678 17.69 21.15 -5.84
N GLY A 679 17.17 21.96 -4.90
CA GLY A 679 15.75 22.10 -4.62
C GLY A 679 15.17 20.98 -3.75
N LEU A 680 15.94 19.99 -3.33
CA LEU A 680 15.44 18.85 -2.56
C LEU A 680 14.80 19.28 -1.23
N ILE A 681 15.52 20.07 -0.43
CA ILE A 681 15.00 20.61 0.84
C ILE A 681 13.82 21.55 0.59
N PRO A 682 13.90 22.58 -0.28
CA PRO A 682 12.77 23.47 -0.56
C PRO A 682 11.47 22.74 -0.96
N PHE A 683 11.55 21.78 -1.89
CA PHE A 683 10.38 21.05 -2.35
C PHE A 683 9.83 20.11 -1.27
N SER A 684 10.68 19.36 -0.57
CA SER A 684 10.23 18.50 0.53
C SER A 684 9.63 19.30 1.68
N MET A 685 10.16 20.48 2.00
CA MET A 685 9.60 21.37 3.03
C MET A 685 8.19 21.85 2.71
N ILE A 686 7.87 22.15 1.44
CA ILE A 686 6.49 22.51 1.03
C ILE A 686 5.53 21.36 1.35
N ILE A 687 5.91 20.13 1.03
CA ILE A 687 5.11 18.93 1.33
C ILE A 687 4.99 18.73 2.84
N ILE A 688 6.10 18.84 3.59
CA ILE A 688 6.09 18.72 5.05
C ILE A 688 5.16 19.76 5.67
N CYS A 689 5.24 21.02 5.26
CA CYS A 689 4.34 22.07 5.75
C CYS A 689 2.87 21.77 5.44
N ARG A 690 2.56 21.28 4.24
CA ARG A 690 1.21 20.85 3.86
C ARG A 690 0.70 19.70 4.74
N LEU A 691 1.53 18.69 4.94
CA LEU A 691 1.21 17.52 5.75
C LEU A 691 1.08 17.84 7.24
N VAL A 692 1.93 18.73 7.77
CA VAL A 692 1.85 19.24 9.14
C VAL A 692 0.57 20.07 9.33
N TYR A 693 0.22 20.90 8.36
CA TYR A 693 -1.06 21.62 8.38
C TYR A 693 -2.22 20.63 8.44
N ASP A 694 -2.26 19.61 7.59
CA ASP A 694 -3.33 18.60 7.61
C ASP A 694 -3.37 17.85 8.96
N PHE A 695 -2.21 17.50 9.54
CA PHE A 695 -2.11 16.87 10.85
C PHE A 695 -2.66 17.75 11.98
N ILE A 696 -2.26 19.03 12.03
CA ILE A 696 -2.73 20.00 13.03
C ILE A 696 -4.24 20.18 12.88
N MET A 697 -4.73 20.37 11.65
CA MET A 697 -6.15 20.55 11.39
C MET A 697 -6.96 19.31 11.76
N ASP A 698 -6.45 18.11 11.54
CA ASP A 698 -7.10 16.86 11.94
C ASP A 698 -7.15 16.65 13.46
N ILE A 699 -6.16 17.18 14.19
CA ILE A 699 -6.15 17.21 15.66
C ILE A 699 -7.16 18.23 16.19
N PHE A 700 -7.15 19.47 15.66
CA PHE A 700 -7.95 20.58 16.19
C PHE A 700 -9.40 20.60 15.71
N LYS A 701 -9.68 20.35 14.42
CA LYS A 701 -11.06 20.38 13.89
C LYS A 701 -11.86 19.13 14.21
N LYS A 702 -11.24 18.11 14.83
CA LYS A 702 -11.88 16.84 15.23
C LYS A 702 -12.82 16.30 14.15
N ASN A 703 -12.40 16.41 12.89
CA ASN A 703 -13.19 15.95 11.76
C ASN A 703 -13.25 14.43 11.84
N ASN A 704 -14.44 13.87 12.00
CA ASN A 704 -14.72 12.43 11.87
C ASN A 704 -14.66 12.02 10.39
N ASN A 705 -13.62 12.46 9.67
CA ASN A 705 -13.37 11.98 8.32
C ASN A 705 -12.88 10.54 8.43
N GLU A 706 -13.68 9.60 7.94
CA GLU A 706 -13.35 8.17 7.88
C GLU A 706 -12.14 7.86 6.97
N ASN A 707 -11.61 8.86 6.26
CA ASN A 707 -10.49 8.75 5.31
C ASN A 707 -9.19 9.43 5.79
N LYS A 708 -8.80 9.24 7.05
CA LYS A 708 -7.48 9.72 7.52
C LYS A 708 -6.36 8.89 6.90
N GLN A 709 -5.48 9.55 6.15
CA GLN A 709 -4.30 8.91 5.54
C GLN A 709 -3.19 8.73 6.60
N ILE A 710 -3.30 7.70 7.43
CA ILE A 710 -2.38 7.44 8.57
C ILE A 710 -0.91 7.43 8.13
N TRP A 711 -0.63 6.87 6.96
CA TRP A 711 0.71 6.77 6.39
C TRP A 711 1.37 8.13 6.13
N ASN A 712 0.60 9.20 5.85
CA ASN A 712 1.15 10.56 5.74
C ASN A 712 1.77 11.02 7.07
N TYR A 713 1.04 10.81 8.16
CA TYR A 713 1.49 11.19 9.50
C TYR A 713 2.72 10.39 9.94
N TYR A 714 2.77 9.11 9.56
CA TYR A 714 3.94 8.28 9.77
C TYR A 714 5.18 8.87 9.09
N HIS A 715 5.09 9.26 7.82
CA HIS A 715 6.25 9.83 7.12
C HIS A 715 6.69 11.19 7.66
N ILE A 716 5.79 12.03 8.18
CA ILE A 716 6.18 13.30 8.84
C ILE A 716 7.04 13.00 10.07
N ILE A 717 6.53 12.16 10.97
CA ILE A 717 7.20 11.84 12.24
C ILE A 717 8.53 11.13 11.96
N GLN A 718 8.54 10.18 11.03
CA GLN A 718 9.75 9.46 10.63
C GLN A 718 10.81 10.38 10.03
N THR A 719 10.40 11.34 9.20
CA THR A 719 11.33 12.33 8.62
C THR A 719 11.91 13.23 9.70
N GLY A 720 11.12 13.63 10.69
CA GLY A 720 11.60 14.36 11.87
C GLY A 720 12.63 13.56 12.67
N ALA A 721 12.42 12.25 12.84
CA ALA A 721 13.38 11.38 13.51
C ALA A 721 14.69 11.24 12.72
N TYR A 722 14.63 11.05 11.41
CA TYR A 722 15.83 11.01 10.56
C TYR A 722 16.56 12.35 10.48
N LEU A 723 15.83 13.47 10.53
CA LEU A 723 16.44 14.79 10.62
C LEU A 723 17.21 14.94 11.93
N LEU A 724 16.64 14.55 13.07
CA LEU A 724 17.32 14.58 14.36
C LEU A 724 18.59 13.72 14.34
N MET A 725 18.51 12.50 13.79
CA MET A 725 19.68 11.62 13.63
C MET A 725 20.77 12.25 12.76
N ALA A 726 20.40 12.81 11.60
CA ALA A 726 21.34 13.43 10.68
C ALA A 726 21.98 14.71 11.23
N LEU A 727 21.23 15.50 12.02
CA LEU A 727 21.76 16.68 12.71
C LEU A 727 22.83 16.29 13.72
N LEU A 728 22.61 15.20 14.48
CA LEU A 728 23.53 14.74 15.50
C LEU A 728 24.77 14.04 14.94
N ILE A 729 24.62 13.27 13.85
CA ILE A 729 25.69 12.48 13.23
C ILE A 729 25.58 12.59 11.71
N MET A 730 26.60 13.20 11.08
CA MET A 730 26.74 13.41 9.64
C MET A 730 26.50 12.16 8.81
N ARG A 731 27.08 11.02 9.22
CA ARG A 731 26.92 9.74 8.52
C ARG A 731 25.46 9.27 8.44
N LEU A 732 24.58 9.70 9.35
CA LEU A 732 23.16 9.32 9.38
C LEU A 732 22.29 10.11 8.40
N LYS A 733 22.84 11.09 7.66
CA LYS A 733 22.13 11.72 6.54
C LYS A 733 21.72 10.74 5.44
N LEU A 734 22.36 9.57 5.38
CA LEU A 734 22.01 8.42 4.55
C LEU A 734 20.51 8.05 4.66
N PHE A 735 19.87 8.27 5.81
CA PHE A 735 18.43 8.03 5.99
C PHE A 735 17.57 9.22 5.59
N LEU A 736 18.03 10.43 5.91
CA LEU A 736 17.29 11.66 5.66
C LEU A 736 17.12 11.91 4.17
N VAL A 737 18.20 11.87 3.38
CA VAL A 737 18.17 12.28 1.98
C VAL A 737 17.21 11.41 1.13
N PRO A 738 17.24 10.07 1.20
CA PRO A 738 16.28 9.22 0.47
C PRO A 738 14.83 9.42 0.94
N GLN A 739 14.62 9.68 2.24
CA GLN A 739 13.29 10.00 2.77
C GLN A 739 12.75 11.33 2.21
N LEU A 740 13.61 12.35 2.06
CA LEU A 740 13.22 13.61 1.38
C LEU A 740 12.89 13.35 -0.10
N CYS A 741 13.65 12.51 -0.81
CA CYS A 741 13.36 12.15 -2.20
C CYS A 741 12.00 11.46 -2.36
N LEU A 742 11.59 10.64 -1.38
CA LEU A 742 10.25 10.04 -1.34
C LEU A 742 9.17 11.09 -1.10
N LEU A 743 9.38 12.03 -0.17
CA LEU A 743 8.41 13.10 0.11
C LEU A 743 8.15 13.99 -1.11
N VAL A 744 9.15 14.27 -1.95
CA VAL A 744 8.93 15.07 -3.18
C VAL A 744 8.00 14.35 -4.16
N SER A 745 7.91 13.02 -4.16
CA SER A 745 6.94 12.30 -5.01
C SER A 745 5.48 12.68 -4.71
N LEU A 746 5.18 13.11 -3.47
CA LEU A 746 3.84 13.48 -3.05
C LEU A 746 3.28 14.72 -3.75
N PHE A 747 4.11 15.52 -4.42
CA PHE A 747 3.60 16.55 -5.33
C PHE A 747 2.68 15.96 -6.41
N MET A 748 2.91 14.71 -6.82
CA MET A 748 2.10 14.03 -7.83
C MET A 748 0.85 13.34 -7.25
N ASN A 749 0.69 13.35 -5.93
CA ASN A 749 -0.47 12.77 -5.27
C ASN A 749 -1.67 13.73 -5.33
N GLU A 750 -2.68 13.35 -6.11
CA GLU A 750 -3.89 14.15 -6.33
C GLU A 750 -4.75 14.32 -5.07
N GLN A 751 -4.60 13.44 -4.07
CA GLN A 751 -5.38 13.48 -2.85
C GLN A 751 -4.85 14.50 -1.82
N LEU A 752 -3.61 14.98 -1.99
CA LEU A 752 -2.97 15.90 -1.05
C LEU A 752 -3.45 17.35 -1.19
N TRP A 753 -3.91 17.73 -2.40
CA TRP A 753 -4.17 19.11 -2.77
C TRP A 753 -5.67 19.45 -2.79
N PRO A 754 -6.06 20.71 -2.50
CA PRO A 754 -7.46 21.11 -2.43
C PRO A 754 -8.20 20.95 -3.77
N ARG A 755 -9.46 20.49 -3.72
CA ARG A 755 -10.31 20.30 -4.91
C ARG A 755 -10.47 21.56 -5.78
N LYS A 756 -10.38 22.77 -5.22
CA LYS A 756 -10.46 24.04 -5.98
C LYS A 756 -9.36 24.22 -7.03
N PHE A 757 -8.30 23.41 -7.00
CA PHE A 757 -7.29 23.31 -8.08
C PHE A 757 -7.73 22.39 -9.24
N ILE A 758 -9.04 22.24 -9.49
CA ILE A 758 -9.72 21.24 -10.34
C ILE A 758 -9.18 21.03 -11.79
N THR A 759 -8.26 21.87 -12.27
CA THR A 759 -7.50 21.68 -13.51
C THR A 759 -6.23 20.78 -13.34
N TRP A 760 -6.19 19.96 -12.30
CA TRP A 760 -5.01 19.18 -11.86
C TRP A 760 -4.35 18.31 -12.92
N LYS A 761 -5.04 17.74 -13.93
CA LYS A 761 -4.35 16.90 -14.95
C LYS A 761 -3.35 17.69 -15.80
N LYS A 762 -3.72 18.88 -16.27
CA LYS A 762 -2.81 19.75 -17.04
C LYS A 762 -1.75 20.37 -16.12
N TRP A 763 -2.15 20.81 -14.93
CA TRP A 763 -1.22 21.38 -13.95
C TRP A 763 -0.24 20.36 -13.36
N LYS A 764 -0.62 19.09 -13.20
CA LYS A 764 0.26 18.01 -12.71
C LYS A 764 1.44 17.79 -13.64
N LEU A 765 1.20 17.78 -14.95
CA LEU A 765 2.27 17.70 -15.95
C LEU A 765 3.14 18.96 -15.92
N ILE A 766 2.53 20.16 -15.82
CA ILE A 766 3.28 21.42 -15.73
C ILE A 766 4.13 21.47 -14.45
N VAL A 767 3.57 21.13 -13.29
CA VAL A 767 4.26 21.08 -12.00
C VAL A 767 5.37 20.04 -12.03
N PHE A 768 5.13 18.86 -12.60
CA PHE A 768 6.16 17.86 -12.84
C PHE A 768 7.32 18.43 -13.68
N ILE A 769 7.01 19.06 -14.81
CA ILE A 769 8.02 19.69 -15.68
C ILE A 769 8.78 20.80 -14.93
N LEU A 770 8.10 21.65 -14.17
CA LEU A 770 8.73 22.74 -13.42
C LEU A 770 9.66 22.22 -12.31
N ILE A 771 9.23 21.21 -11.54
CA ILE A 771 10.07 20.57 -10.52
C ILE A 771 11.29 19.95 -11.19
N LEU A 772 11.10 19.19 -12.28
CA LEU A 772 12.21 18.57 -13.00
C LEU A 772 13.18 19.60 -13.58
N LEU A 773 12.69 20.66 -14.22
CA LEU A 773 13.53 21.73 -14.76
C LEU A 773 14.35 22.38 -13.65
N SER A 774 13.71 22.73 -12.54
CA SER A 774 14.38 23.33 -11.38
C SER A 774 15.48 22.42 -10.82
N MET A 775 15.16 21.16 -10.52
CA MET A 775 16.13 20.21 -9.97
C MET A 775 17.25 19.88 -10.97
N SER A 776 16.96 19.86 -12.27
CA SER A 776 17.92 19.50 -13.31
C SER A 776 19.04 20.51 -13.50
N ILE A 777 18.84 21.79 -13.16
CA ILE A 777 19.86 22.85 -13.33
C ILE A 777 21.11 22.50 -12.51
N GLN A 778 20.94 22.34 -11.20
CA GLN A 778 22.03 21.93 -10.31
C GLN A 778 22.32 20.43 -10.43
N GLY A 779 21.29 19.59 -10.60
CA GLY A 779 21.44 18.14 -10.72
C GLY A 779 22.37 17.71 -11.86
N ARG A 780 22.27 18.35 -13.03
CA ARG A 780 23.18 18.09 -14.15
C ARG A 780 24.62 18.52 -13.85
N GLN A 781 24.81 19.61 -13.09
CA GLN A 781 26.14 20.03 -12.68
C GLN A 781 26.76 19.02 -11.70
N ASN A 782 25.97 18.50 -10.77
CA ASN A 782 26.41 17.47 -9.82
C ASN A 782 26.81 16.18 -10.55
N ILE A 783 25.96 15.66 -11.44
CA ILE A 783 26.28 14.46 -12.24
C ILE A 783 27.56 14.69 -13.07
N LYS A 784 27.69 15.85 -13.73
CA LYS A 784 28.90 16.17 -14.50
C LYS A 784 30.14 16.27 -13.61
N ALA A 785 30.01 16.76 -12.38
CA ALA A 785 31.11 16.83 -11.43
C ALA A 785 31.52 15.42 -10.99
N GLN A 786 30.55 14.56 -10.64
CA GLN A 786 30.76 13.17 -10.24
C GLN A 786 31.45 12.36 -11.34
N LEU A 787 30.93 12.39 -12.57
CA LEU A 787 31.54 11.68 -13.71
C LEU A 787 32.90 12.24 -14.13
N LYS A 788 33.26 13.46 -13.71
CA LYS A 788 34.58 14.06 -13.96
C LYS A 788 35.59 13.75 -12.87
N ILE A 789 35.18 13.15 -11.75
CA ILE A 789 36.11 12.71 -10.72
C ILE A 789 37.04 11.70 -11.39
N LYS A 790 38.31 12.06 -11.52
CA LYS A 790 39.36 11.13 -11.92
C LYS A 790 40.21 10.86 -10.69
N GLY A 791 40.23 9.59 -10.29
CA GLY A 791 41.16 9.10 -9.27
C GLY A 791 42.57 9.56 -9.55
N LYS A 792 43.27 10.03 -8.52
CA LYS A 792 44.70 10.34 -8.59
C LYS A 792 45.55 9.10 -8.41
#